data_AF-A0A937VI27-F1
#
_entry.id   AF-A0A937VI27-F1
#
_cell.length_a   1.000
_cell.length_b   1.000
_cell.length_c   1.000
_cell.angle_alpha   90.00
_cell.angle_beta   90.00
_cell.angle_gamma   90.00
#
_symmetry.space_group_name_H-M   'P 1'
#
loop_
_entity.id
_entity.type
_entity.pdbx_description
1 polymer ?
#
loop_
_entity_poly.entity_id
_entity_poly.type
_entity_poly.pdbx_seq_one_letter_code
_entity_poly.pdbx_strand_id
1 'polypeptide(L)'
;MLESAASVLSLNDWIGWKLTGQTATDRSQAGESLLCDDDGGWDWDLIDRLSLSGDIFPDVKGAGEPLGELTAAAAAELGLRPGTLVAVGGADTQCGLLGSGVVAPGQLGIVAGSTAPLQLVLGEPRDCAGRLWVGRHVVPGRWVLESNAGAMGDTLDWLAGVLYPEARRPVARLLTASAGTAAGAGGVVSSLGARIMDGTDMMSMPVGSVSLTHLDALGGCDADDDGYRPGRHGRWAVAQADRARRSRHGADLSRAVLEGMAFAVRANAWQLLEAAAVSPGLPDYRLGGGLARSPHFAQLVCDVLDAPLHVAHTGDATLTGAAVCAGVAAGVFADLDEGVRALARLRLIEPDERTVAGYQELYSDWERWRRLCTEADRAAAGMALRHQMEHAGRIAAAAGRPLQSAGRPLRILVTAELDDVALDMLGELGEVSYESYREALRLLTGDELVEALTGFDVLVAEVDILDSAALVRCRDLRVVAACRGRPVNIDVAACTALGIPVLYAPGRNGEAVADLTLTFMLMLARKMPQATAFLRVSGAEAGDLGRMGQAHADLRGRELGGWVVGLIGLGAAGCAVARRLQAFDARVLVYDPHVTTDDVRSLDAEPVALDDLLARADIVSLHAAVTDETRGLMDGVRLARMKRGAFLVNTARAALVDEPALLDALSRGHLGGAALDVFAQEPPGADHPLLALPTVIATPHLGGNTVDVAGHQGRVIAADLRLLYHGRRPRHILNTETLDGFSWVGERPALDSAAFARLGAGPRPVVSDVQGPAAASVDSAAAEECETVAARGSGAAPAAVLRRFLEGAEGDAALRRFAARHTVRSHYVVSDLGLEFHIEFVDGRVEAGLGPPARPADAGLKARAEILDAIFSGSLSGNRAAMTGRLSFSGDVRLAMGMQRVQKDLIRLYTAAREECGGLRLEAAAERSAAALSGPPAAETAVVSVEPTTAAGREVAACSEGGREARAELASVADELFAAGLITATGGNVSVRISGTDEVCITPSQLFKGRLRPEMMVRVGL
;
A
#
# COMPACT_ATOMS: atom_id res chain seq x y z
N MET A 1 -12.71 34.94 -4.63
CA MET A 1 -11.61 33.95 -4.67
C MET A 1 -10.37 34.55 -5.31
N LEU A 2 -10.45 35.05 -6.55
CA LEU A 2 -9.32 35.73 -7.21
C LEU A 2 -8.89 37.04 -6.52
N GLU A 3 -9.85 37.84 -6.01
CA GLU A 3 -9.57 39.08 -5.26
C GLU A 3 -8.78 38.88 -3.95
N SER A 4 -8.71 37.65 -3.45
CA SER A 4 -7.98 37.28 -2.22
C SER A 4 -6.74 36.41 -2.49
N ALA A 5 -6.43 36.13 -3.76
CA ALA A 5 -5.31 35.29 -4.16
C ALA A 5 -4.02 36.12 -4.22
N ALA A 6 -2.92 35.59 -3.68
CA ALA A 6 -1.61 36.23 -3.76
C ALA A 6 -0.90 35.95 -5.10
N SER A 7 -1.19 34.81 -5.73
CA SER A 7 -0.68 34.43 -7.06
C SER A 7 -1.58 33.36 -7.67
N VAL A 8 -1.62 33.31 -9.00
CA VAL A 8 -2.26 32.27 -9.80
C VAL A 8 -1.17 31.59 -10.62
N LEU A 9 -0.91 30.33 -10.30
CA LEU A 9 0.13 29.52 -10.93
C LEU A 9 -0.53 28.37 -11.67
N SER A 10 -0.01 28.04 -12.86
CA SER A 10 -0.29 26.73 -13.44
C SER A 10 0.30 25.63 -12.55
N LEU A 11 -0.12 24.38 -12.72
CA LEU A 11 0.41 23.28 -11.93
C LEU A 11 1.94 23.14 -12.05
N ASN A 12 2.47 23.36 -13.25
CA ASN A 12 3.91 23.33 -13.50
C ASN A 12 4.64 24.47 -12.80
N ASP A 13 4.08 25.68 -12.84
CA ASP A 13 4.65 26.87 -12.19
C ASP A 13 4.62 26.72 -10.66
N TRP A 14 3.56 26.11 -10.13
CA TRP A 14 3.44 25.77 -8.71
C TRP A 14 4.49 24.74 -8.30
N ILE A 15 4.73 23.70 -9.12
CA ILE A 15 5.83 22.75 -8.88
C ILE A 15 7.18 23.49 -8.90
N GLY A 16 7.43 24.32 -9.90
CA GLY A 16 8.63 25.15 -9.99
C GLY A 16 8.86 26.00 -8.75
N TRP A 17 7.79 26.62 -8.23
CA TRP A 17 7.81 27.38 -6.98
C TRP A 17 8.10 26.50 -5.76
N LYS A 18 7.48 25.32 -5.64
CA LYS A 18 7.79 24.38 -4.54
C LYS A 18 9.26 23.92 -4.58
N LEU A 19 9.84 23.80 -5.76
CA LEU A 19 11.22 23.37 -5.93
C LEU A 19 12.25 24.46 -5.63
N THR A 20 11.98 25.69 -6.09
CA THR A 20 12.98 26.78 -6.12
C THR A 20 12.65 27.97 -5.22
N GLY A 21 11.41 28.07 -4.75
CA GLY A 21 10.85 29.27 -4.12
C GLY A 21 10.56 30.40 -5.12
N GLN A 22 10.85 30.22 -6.41
CA GLN A 22 10.61 31.22 -7.44
C GLN A 22 9.37 30.89 -8.26
N THR A 23 8.55 31.91 -8.50
CA THR A 23 7.40 31.82 -9.39
C THR A 23 7.81 32.29 -10.77
N ALA A 24 7.72 31.43 -11.78
CA ALA A 24 7.77 31.82 -13.18
C ALA A 24 6.91 30.86 -13.99
N THR A 25 6.48 31.32 -15.16
CA THR A 25 5.80 30.50 -16.15
C THR A 25 6.60 30.44 -17.44
N ASP A 26 6.57 29.29 -18.11
CA ASP A 26 7.18 29.16 -19.42
C ASP A 26 6.37 29.94 -20.47
N ARG A 27 7.04 30.55 -21.46
CA ARG A 27 6.39 31.29 -22.56
C ARG A 27 5.34 30.48 -23.32
N SER A 28 5.60 29.20 -23.61
CA SER A 28 4.63 28.39 -24.33
C SER A 28 3.41 28.09 -23.47
N GLN A 29 3.61 27.88 -22.16
CA GLN A 29 2.53 27.68 -21.20
C GLN A 29 1.74 28.95 -20.89
N ALA A 30 2.40 30.10 -20.78
CA ALA A 30 1.76 31.39 -20.62
C ALA A 30 0.86 31.71 -21.82
N GLY A 31 1.33 31.40 -23.03
CA GLY A 31 0.55 31.55 -24.27
C GLY A 31 -0.79 30.79 -24.25
N GLU A 32 -0.89 29.70 -23.49
CA GLU A 32 -2.13 28.94 -23.36
C GLU A 32 -3.23 29.68 -22.57
N SER A 33 -2.89 30.75 -21.86
CA SER A 33 -3.83 31.54 -21.07
C SER A 33 -4.72 32.49 -21.89
N LEU A 34 -4.34 32.75 -23.15
CA LEU A 34 -4.90 33.82 -24.00
C LEU A 34 -4.73 35.25 -23.42
N LEU A 35 -3.85 35.43 -22.44
CA LEU A 35 -3.53 36.71 -21.79
C LEU A 35 -2.11 37.17 -22.08
N CYS A 36 -1.47 36.61 -23.11
CA CYS A 36 -0.11 36.95 -23.52
C CYS A 36 -0.09 37.75 -24.82
N ASP A 37 0.97 38.56 -24.97
CA ASP A 37 1.21 39.39 -26.15
C ASP A 37 2.01 38.66 -27.27
N ASP A 38 2.15 39.37 -28.39
CA ASP A 38 2.92 38.95 -29.56
C ASP A 38 4.44 38.95 -29.36
N ASP A 39 4.95 39.38 -28.19
CA ASP A 39 6.35 39.28 -27.80
C ASP A 39 6.62 38.13 -26.80
N GLY A 40 5.56 37.53 -26.25
CA GLY A 40 5.62 36.39 -25.33
C GLY A 40 5.68 36.79 -23.86
N GLY A 41 5.29 38.02 -23.53
CA GLY A 41 5.00 38.49 -22.18
C GLY A 41 3.51 38.50 -21.90
N TRP A 42 3.12 39.01 -20.72
CA TRP A 42 1.73 39.24 -20.37
C TRP A 42 1.18 40.49 -21.09
N ASP A 43 -0.02 40.39 -21.65
CA ASP A 43 -0.73 41.53 -22.22
C ASP A 43 -1.43 42.31 -21.09
N TRP A 44 -0.72 43.30 -20.55
CA TRP A 44 -1.24 44.11 -19.45
C TRP A 44 -2.44 44.98 -19.82
N ASP A 45 -2.59 45.40 -21.08
CA ASP A 45 -3.80 46.16 -21.51
C ASP A 45 -5.03 45.26 -21.47
N LEU A 46 -4.90 44.01 -21.94
CA LEU A 46 -5.98 43.03 -21.85
C LEU A 46 -6.30 42.65 -20.40
N ILE A 47 -5.27 42.37 -19.59
CA ILE A 47 -5.42 42.00 -18.17
C ILE A 47 -6.10 43.11 -17.37
N ASP A 48 -5.69 44.37 -17.57
CA ASP A 48 -6.28 45.53 -16.90
C ASP A 48 -7.76 45.71 -17.30
N ARG A 49 -8.11 45.48 -18.58
CA ARG A 49 -9.50 45.52 -19.06
C ARG A 49 -10.38 44.43 -18.46
N LEU A 50 -9.80 43.27 -18.15
CA LEU A 50 -10.46 42.18 -17.43
C LEU A 50 -10.56 42.43 -15.92
N SER A 51 -10.03 43.56 -15.43
CA SER A 51 -10.01 43.92 -14.00
C SER A 51 -9.31 42.87 -13.12
N LEU A 52 -8.29 42.20 -13.67
CA LEU A 52 -7.44 41.27 -12.92
C LEU A 52 -6.24 42.04 -12.37
N SER A 53 -5.81 41.71 -11.15
CA SER A 53 -4.58 42.31 -10.59
C SER A 53 -3.36 41.82 -11.35
N GLY A 54 -2.42 42.68 -11.69
CA GLY A 54 -1.15 42.25 -12.28
C GLY A 54 -0.30 41.41 -11.32
N ASP A 55 -0.43 41.65 -10.01
CA ASP A 55 0.38 41.00 -8.96
C ASP A 55 0.16 39.49 -8.84
N ILE A 56 -0.94 38.96 -9.40
CA ILE A 56 -1.21 37.53 -9.34
C ILE A 56 -0.50 36.72 -10.44
N PHE A 57 0.04 37.36 -11.47
CA PHE A 57 0.68 36.68 -12.60
C PHE A 57 2.19 36.48 -12.37
N PRO A 58 2.74 35.27 -12.58
CA PRO A 58 4.17 35.01 -12.42
C PRO A 58 4.99 35.57 -13.59
N ASP A 59 6.30 35.80 -13.40
CA ASP A 59 7.19 36.23 -14.48
C ASP A 59 7.24 35.20 -15.63
N VAL A 60 7.34 35.66 -16.87
CA VAL A 60 7.45 34.76 -18.04
C VAL A 60 8.92 34.51 -18.40
N LYS A 61 9.33 33.23 -18.45
CA LYS A 61 10.70 32.78 -18.80
C LYS A 61 10.70 31.87 -20.02
N GLY A 62 11.81 31.82 -20.74
CA GLY A 62 12.00 30.90 -21.87
C GLY A 62 12.32 29.46 -21.43
N ALA A 63 11.88 28.48 -22.21
CA ALA A 63 12.28 27.09 -22.04
C ALA A 63 13.81 26.94 -22.12
N GLY A 64 14.37 26.20 -21.17
CA GLY A 64 15.82 26.03 -21.00
C GLY A 64 16.52 27.16 -20.24
N GLU A 65 15.79 28.18 -19.77
CA GLU A 65 16.36 29.16 -18.83
C GLU A 65 16.42 28.58 -17.40
N PRO A 66 17.39 29.00 -16.57
CA PRO A 66 17.39 28.73 -15.15
C PRO A 66 16.13 29.31 -14.47
N LEU A 67 15.30 28.43 -13.90
CA LEU A 67 14.23 28.85 -13.00
C LEU A 67 14.84 29.33 -11.69
N GLY A 68 15.71 28.52 -11.11
CA GLY A 68 16.40 28.77 -9.85
C GLY A 68 17.15 27.51 -9.40
N GLU A 69 17.67 27.55 -8.19
CA GLU A 69 18.28 26.37 -7.57
C GLU A 69 17.27 25.69 -6.66
N LEU A 70 17.39 24.37 -6.51
CA LEU A 70 16.62 23.64 -5.52
C LEU A 70 16.84 24.25 -4.14
N THR A 71 15.73 24.56 -3.47
CA THR A 71 15.75 24.91 -2.05
C THR A 71 16.37 23.76 -1.25
N ALA A 72 16.96 24.04 -0.10
CA ALA A 72 17.54 22.98 0.74
C ALA A 72 16.51 21.89 1.08
N ALA A 73 15.25 22.29 1.31
CA ALA A 73 14.12 21.39 1.51
C ALA A 73 13.87 20.52 0.25
N ALA A 74 13.64 21.12 -0.92
CA ALA A 74 13.38 20.40 -2.16
C ALA A 74 14.57 19.54 -2.64
N ALA A 75 15.81 19.95 -2.36
CA ALA A 75 16.98 19.16 -2.68
C ALA A 75 17.07 17.91 -1.82
N ALA A 76 16.92 18.06 -0.51
CA ALA A 76 16.81 16.92 0.38
C ALA A 76 15.66 15.99 -0.06
N GLU A 77 14.58 16.59 -0.58
CA GLU A 77 13.35 15.93 -1.04
C GLU A 77 13.53 14.89 -2.11
N LEU A 78 14.27 15.31 -3.10
CA LEU A 78 14.46 14.54 -4.30
C LEU A 78 15.67 13.61 -4.15
N GLY A 79 16.37 13.64 -3.01
CA GLY A 79 17.66 12.97 -2.80
C GLY A 79 18.78 13.64 -3.59
N LEU A 80 18.73 14.97 -3.72
CA LEU A 80 19.58 15.80 -4.57
C LEU A 80 20.39 16.80 -3.76
N ARG A 81 21.37 17.43 -4.41
CA ARG A 81 22.20 18.44 -3.76
C ARG A 81 21.48 19.78 -3.72
N PRO A 82 21.44 20.48 -2.57
CA PRO A 82 21.07 21.89 -2.55
C PRO A 82 21.92 22.66 -3.56
N GLY A 83 21.32 23.60 -4.27
CA GLY A 83 22.00 24.27 -5.39
C GLY A 83 21.88 23.55 -6.74
N THR A 84 21.18 22.41 -6.82
CA THR A 84 20.89 21.77 -8.11
C THR A 84 19.99 22.70 -8.94
N LEU A 85 20.41 22.98 -10.16
CA LEU A 85 19.67 23.86 -11.05
C LEU A 85 18.34 23.23 -11.48
N VAL A 86 17.27 24.02 -11.40
CA VAL A 86 15.96 23.72 -11.98
C VAL A 86 15.80 24.56 -13.23
N ALA A 87 15.50 23.90 -14.35
CA ALA A 87 15.27 24.55 -15.63
C ALA A 87 13.78 24.84 -15.81
N VAL A 88 13.48 25.96 -16.48
CA VAL A 88 12.16 26.20 -17.05
C VAL A 88 11.97 25.23 -18.21
N GLY A 89 10.92 24.42 -18.13
CA GLY A 89 10.52 23.50 -19.20
C GLY A 89 9.70 24.20 -20.28
N GLY A 90 8.90 23.42 -21.01
CA GLY A 90 7.83 23.91 -21.87
C GLY A 90 6.52 23.23 -21.54
N ALA A 91 5.43 23.68 -22.15
CA ALA A 91 4.17 22.93 -22.14
C ALA A 91 4.40 21.48 -22.61
N ASP A 92 3.59 20.53 -22.13
CA ASP A 92 3.75 19.09 -22.38
C ASP A 92 3.96 18.77 -23.87
N THR A 93 3.04 19.24 -24.71
CA THR A 93 3.12 19.02 -26.16
C THR A 93 4.39 19.63 -26.76
N GLN A 94 4.82 20.80 -26.29
CA GLN A 94 6.05 21.46 -26.78
C GLN A 94 7.32 20.70 -26.41
N CYS A 95 7.38 20.16 -25.19
CA CYS A 95 8.43 19.21 -24.81
C CYS A 95 8.33 17.94 -25.68
N GLY A 96 7.12 17.47 -25.97
CA GLY A 96 6.87 16.36 -26.89
C GLY A 96 7.42 16.61 -28.30
N LEU A 97 7.28 17.84 -28.81
CA LEU A 97 7.85 18.29 -30.07
C LEU A 97 9.37 18.24 -30.05
N LEU A 98 10.01 18.84 -29.03
CA LEU A 98 11.47 18.81 -28.88
C LEU A 98 12.02 17.38 -28.89
N GLY A 99 11.44 16.48 -28.09
CA GLY A 99 11.92 15.10 -28.04
C GLY A 99 11.61 14.28 -29.29
N SER A 100 10.62 14.69 -30.07
CA SER A 100 10.34 14.16 -31.42
C SER A 100 11.19 14.86 -32.49
N GLY A 101 12.06 15.78 -32.10
CA GLY A 101 12.93 16.56 -32.97
C GLY A 101 12.21 17.59 -33.84
N VAL A 102 10.96 17.91 -33.53
CA VAL A 102 10.16 18.92 -34.22
C VAL A 102 10.59 20.28 -33.69
N VAL A 103 11.37 20.99 -34.49
CA VAL A 103 11.94 22.28 -34.12
C VAL A 103 11.83 23.30 -35.26
N ALA A 104 11.88 22.91 -36.53
CA ALA A 104 11.98 23.82 -37.67
C ALA A 104 10.63 24.03 -38.38
N PRO A 105 10.39 25.21 -39.00
CA PRO A 105 9.20 25.45 -39.79
C PRO A 105 8.98 24.39 -40.88
N GLY A 106 7.73 23.96 -41.06
CA GLY A 106 7.34 22.91 -42.00
C GLY A 106 7.41 21.48 -41.43
N GLN A 107 7.88 21.31 -40.20
CA GLN A 107 7.78 20.05 -39.47
C GLN A 107 6.43 19.94 -38.77
N LEU A 108 5.83 18.76 -38.80
CA LEU A 108 4.55 18.47 -38.15
C LEU A 108 4.75 17.37 -37.12
N GLY A 109 4.59 17.72 -35.85
CA GLY A 109 4.64 16.77 -34.75
C GLY A 109 3.27 16.21 -34.40
N ILE A 110 3.21 14.89 -34.21
CA ILE A 110 2.05 14.14 -33.73
C ILE A 110 2.45 13.55 -32.38
N VAL A 111 1.93 14.09 -31.27
CA VAL A 111 2.24 13.58 -29.93
C VAL A 111 1.10 12.66 -29.48
N ALA A 112 1.15 11.39 -29.87
CA ALA A 112 0.07 10.43 -29.62
C ALA A 112 0.21 9.74 -28.25
N GLY A 113 -0.39 10.35 -27.22
CA GLY A 113 -0.46 9.85 -25.84
C GLY A 113 -1.90 9.57 -25.39
N SER A 114 -2.28 10.10 -24.22
CA SER A 114 -3.68 10.06 -23.73
C SER A 114 -4.60 10.76 -24.72
N THR A 115 -4.16 11.93 -25.21
CA THR A 115 -4.69 12.63 -26.38
C THR A 115 -3.68 12.63 -27.52
N ALA A 116 -4.06 13.14 -28.69
CA ALA A 116 -3.18 13.23 -29.86
C ALA A 116 -3.20 14.66 -30.46
N PRO A 117 -2.55 15.65 -29.82
CA PRO A 117 -2.30 16.94 -30.44
C PRO A 117 -1.34 16.80 -31.64
N LEU A 118 -1.65 17.54 -32.69
CA LEU A 118 -0.85 17.71 -33.89
C LEU A 118 -0.44 19.17 -33.99
N GLN A 119 0.84 19.44 -34.12
CA GLN A 119 1.36 20.81 -34.19
C GLN A 119 2.28 20.98 -35.40
N LEU A 120 1.93 21.93 -36.27
CA LEU A 120 2.74 22.36 -37.39
C LEU A 120 3.59 23.56 -36.96
N VAL A 121 4.92 23.46 -37.08
CA VAL A 121 5.82 24.57 -36.76
C VAL A 121 5.81 25.59 -37.91
N LEU A 122 5.65 26.86 -37.55
CA LEU A 122 5.60 28.02 -38.45
C LEU A 122 6.69 29.05 -38.08
N GLY A 123 7.12 29.82 -39.08
CA GLY A 123 8.03 30.96 -38.87
C GLY A 123 7.31 32.23 -38.38
N GLU A 124 5.99 32.29 -38.49
CA GLU A 124 5.15 33.43 -38.15
C GLU A 124 3.76 32.93 -37.74
N PRO A 125 3.02 33.67 -36.86
CA PRO A 125 1.72 33.24 -36.39
C PRO A 125 0.68 33.40 -37.49
N ARG A 126 0.02 32.30 -37.88
CA ARG A 126 -1.05 32.31 -38.89
C ARG A 126 -2.09 31.23 -38.61
N ASP A 127 -3.36 31.63 -38.62
CA ASP A 127 -4.51 30.74 -38.83
C ASP A 127 -5.47 31.44 -39.79
N CYS A 128 -5.45 31.05 -41.06
CA CYS A 128 -6.33 31.66 -42.06
C CYS A 128 -7.81 31.23 -41.90
N ALA A 129 -8.09 30.19 -41.10
CA ALA A 129 -9.42 29.62 -40.93
C ALA A 129 -10.11 30.06 -39.62
N GLY A 130 -9.37 30.54 -38.62
CA GLY A 130 -9.89 30.99 -37.32
C GLY A 130 -10.53 29.86 -36.50
N ARG A 131 -10.09 28.61 -36.70
CA ARG A 131 -10.65 27.41 -36.07
C ARG A 131 -9.61 26.60 -35.29
N LEU A 132 -8.35 27.02 -35.31
CA LEU A 132 -7.25 26.29 -34.73
C LEU A 132 -6.58 27.11 -33.63
N TRP A 133 -5.70 26.46 -32.90
CA TRP A 133 -4.95 27.13 -31.85
C TRP A 133 -3.60 27.59 -32.37
N VAL A 134 -3.31 28.87 -32.24
CA VAL A 134 -2.00 29.43 -32.57
C VAL A 134 -1.26 29.63 -31.26
N GLY A 135 -0.18 28.88 -31.08
CA GLY A 135 0.66 28.95 -29.90
C GLY A 135 2.11 29.28 -30.24
N ARG A 136 2.93 29.46 -29.22
CA ARG A 136 4.38 29.60 -29.38
C ARG A 136 5.05 28.25 -29.31
N HIS A 137 6.05 28.05 -30.17
CA HIS A 137 6.99 26.98 -29.97
C HIS A 137 7.97 27.36 -28.85
N VAL A 138 8.45 26.39 -28.09
CA VAL A 138 9.49 26.60 -27.05
C VAL A 138 10.83 27.07 -27.62
N VAL A 139 11.07 26.85 -28.91
CA VAL A 139 12.25 27.40 -29.59
C VAL A 139 11.96 28.85 -30.00
N PRO A 140 12.81 29.82 -29.60
CA PRO A 140 12.57 31.23 -29.86
C PRO A 140 12.31 31.57 -31.34
N GLY A 141 11.37 32.49 -31.57
CA GLY A 141 11.02 32.98 -32.91
C GLY A 141 10.22 32.00 -33.77
N ARG A 142 9.67 30.94 -33.17
CA ARG A 142 8.87 29.93 -33.86
C ARG A 142 7.47 29.84 -33.25
N TRP A 143 6.51 29.50 -34.08
CA TRP A 143 5.09 29.38 -33.72
C TRP A 143 4.62 27.97 -34.01
N VAL A 144 3.53 27.56 -33.37
CA VAL A 144 2.82 26.34 -33.69
C VAL A 144 1.39 26.67 -34.09
N LEU A 145 0.91 25.99 -35.12
CA LEU A 145 -0.51 25.84 -35.37
C LEU A 145 -0.90 24.46 -34.88
N GLU A 146 -1.84 24.40 -33.94
CA GLU A 146 -2.28 23.15 -33.30
C GLU A 146 -3.68 22.75 -33.76
N SER A 147 -3.82 21.46 -33.99
CA SER A 147 -5.07 20.72 -34.09
C SER A 147 -5.00 19.48 -33.20
N ASN A 148 -6.10 18.77 -32.95
CA ASN A 148 -6.12 17.65 -32.02
C ASN A 148 -7.00 16.49 -32.51
N ALA A 149 -6.40 15.30 -32.60
CA ALA A 149 -7.04 14.10 -33.10
C ALA A 149 -7.86 13.33 -32.06
N GLY A 150 -7.95 13.82 -30.82
CA GLY A 150 -8.84 13.30 -29.78
C GLY A 150 -8.15 12.47 -28.68
N ALA A 151 -8.96 11.91 -27.78
CA ALA A 151 -8.52 11.16 -26.60
C ALA A 151 -8.16 9.70 -26.93
N MET A 152 -7.13 9.50 -27.76
CA MET A 152 -6.77 8.19 -28.30
C MET A 152 -6.38 7.17 -27.21
N GLY A 153 -5.40 7.50 -26.38
CA GLY A 153 -4.88 6.58 -25.37
C GLY A 153 -5.89 6.25 -24.27
N ASP A 154 -6.72 7.21 -23.88
CA ASP A 154 -7.77 6.99 -22.87
C ASP A 154 -8.87 6.09 -23.41
N THR A 155 -9.29 6.33 -24.66
CA THR A 155 -10.27 5.50 -25.35
C THR A 155 -9.77 4.07 -25.52
N LEU A 156 -8.51 3.88 -25.94
CA LEU A 156 -7.93 2.55 -26.15
C LEU A 156 -7.87 1.75 -24.87
N ASP A 157 -7.51 2.37 -23.76
CA ASP A 157 -7.38 1.70 -22.47
C ASP A 157 -8.73 1.27 -21.91
N TRP A 158 -9.71 2.17 -21.93
CA TRP A 158 -11.09 1.83 -21.59
C TRP A 158 -11.61 0.69 -22.46
N LEU A 159 -11.52 0.81 -23.79
CA LEU A 159 -12.04 -0.18 -24.71
C LEU A 159 -11.33 -1.52 -24.57
N ALA A 160 -10.01 -1.51 -24.37
CA ALA A 160 -9.25 -2.73 -24.19
C ALA A 160 -9.65 -3.46 -22.90
N GLY A 161 -9.88 -2.73 -21.80
CA GLY A 161 -10.40 -3.30 -20.56
C GLY A 161 -11.77 -3.97 -20.76
N VAL A 162 -12.63 -3.38 -21.60
CA VAL A 162 -13.94 -3.96 -21.95
C VAL A 162 -13.82 -5.19 -22.85
N LEU A 163 -12.98 -5.15 -23.89
CA LEU A 163 -12.88 -6.22 -24.89
C LEU A 163 -12.03 -7.41 -24.43
N TYR A 164 -11.02 -7.16 -23.61
CA TYR A 164 -10.05 -8.15 -23.17
C TYR A 164 -9.87 -8.12 -21.63
N PRO A 165 -10.94 -8.27 -20.85
CA PRO A 165 -10.88 -8.16 -19.38
C PRO A 165 -10.02 -9.25 -18.73
N GLU A 166 -9.78 -10.36 -19.43
CA GLU A 166 -8.96 -11.47 -18.97
C GLU A 166 -7.48 -11.34 -19.36
N ALA A 167 -7.11 -10.33 -20.15
CA ALA A 167 -5.74 -10.15 -20.62
C ALA A 167 -4.92 -9.37 -19.60
N ARG A 168 -3.75 -9.90 -19.18
CA ARG A 168 -2.77 -9.21 -18.31
C ARG A 168 -2.34 -7.82 -18.82
N ARG A 169 -2.40 -7.60 -20.14
CA ARG A 169 -2.13 -6.30 -20.78
C ARG A 169 -3.19 -6.03 -21.85
N PRO A 170 -4.37 -5.50 -21.45
CA PRO A 170 -5.50 -5.37 -22.36
C PRO A 170 -5.17 -4.54 -23.61
N VAL A 171 -4.53 -3.38 -23.46
CA VAL A 171 -4.16 -2.51 -24.60
C VAL A 171 -3.20 -3.21 -25.56
N ALA A 172 -2.20 -3.92 -25.03
CA ALA A 172 -1.27 -4.68 -25.86
C ALA A 172 -1.99 -5.83 -26.60
N ARG A 173 -2.97 -6.47 -25.96
CA ARG A 173 -3.82 -7.49 -26.58
C ARG A 173 -4.68 -6.90 -27.70
N LEU A 174 -5.28 -5.73 -27.49
CA LEU A 174 -6.05 -4.99 -28.49
C LEU A 174 -5.20 -4.62 -29.71
N LEU A 175 -4.02 -4.02 -29.48
CA LEU A 175 -3.07 -3.68 -30.56
C LEU A 175 -2.65 -4.92 -31.36
N THR A 176 -2.39 -6.03 -30.67
CA THR A 176 -2.05 -7.31 -31.32
C THR A 176 -3.21 -7.88 -32.15
N ALA A 177 -4.44 -7.81 -31.63
CA ALA A 177 -5.62 -8.26 -32.35
C ALA A 177 -5.88 -7.42 -33.61
N SER A 178 -5.70 -6.10 -33.52
CA SER A 178 -5.75 -5.20 -34.67
C SER A 178 -4.69 -5.51 -35.71
N ALA A 179 -3.44 -5.77 -35.30
CA ALA A 179 -2.34 -6.12 -36.21
C ALA A 179 -2.61 -7.42 -36.99
N GLY A 180 -3.31 -8.38 -36.38
CA GLY A 180 -3.71 -9.63 -37.04
C GLY A 180 -4.97 -9.52 -37.93
N THR A 181 -5.58 -8.34 -38.01
CA THR A 181 -6.82 -8.11 -38.77
C THR A 181 -6.53 -7.39 -40.09
N ALA A 182 -7.29 -7.67 -41.14
CA ALA A 182 -7.12 -7.01 -42.44
C ALA A 182 -7.55 -5.52 -42.38
N ALA A 183 -7.00 -4.71 -43.30
CA ALA A 183 -7.40 -3.31 -43.43
C ALA A 183 -8.90 -3.17 -43.70
N GLY A 184 -9.52 -2.13 -43.14
CA GLY A 184 -10.96 -1.86 -43.27
C GLY A 184 -11.83 -2.68 -42.32
N ALA A 185 -11.24 -3.49 -41.42
CA ALA A 185 -11.91 -4.11 -40.28
C ALA A 185 -13.22 -4.87 -40.61
N GLY A 186 -13.27 -5.55 -41.76
CA GLY A 186 -14.50 -6.23 -42.21
C GLY A 186 -15.68 -5.29 -42.44
N GLY A 187 -15.39 -4.01 -42.70
CA GLY A 187 -16.33 -2.90 -42.90
C GLY A 187 -16.87 -2.25 -41.61
N VAL A 188 -16.32 -2.61 -40.45
CA VAL A 188 -16.59 -1.86 -39.21
C VAL A 188 -15.91 -0.50 -39.30
N VAL A 189 -16.67 0.58 -39.06
CA VAL A 189 -16.16 1.96 -39.10
C VAL A 189 -16.33 2.59 -37.72
N SER A 190 -15.33 3.33 -37.24
CA SER A 190 -15.33 3.95 -35.91
C SER A 190 -14.84 5.40 -35.93
N SER A 191 -15.51 6.28 -35.19
CA SER A 191 -15.00 7.59 -34.74
C SER A 191 -14.73 7.62 -33.23
N LEU A 192 -14.82 6.48 -32.54
CA LEU A 192 -14.53 6.40 -31.11
C LEU A 192 -13.08 6.82 -30.82
N GLY A 193 -12.92 7.83 -29.96
CA GLY A 193 -11.62 8.43 -29.61
C GLY A 193 -11.01 9.34 -30.69
N ALA A 194 -11.66 9.47 -31.86
CA ALA A 194 -11.22 10.25 -32.99
C ALA A 194 -11.96 11.61 -33.06
N ARG A 195 -11.20 12.70 -33.08
CA ARG A 195 -11.71 14.08 -33.19
C ARG A 195 -11.04 14.81 -34.34
N ILE A 196 -11.74 15.80 -34.90
CA ILE A 196 -11.15 16.84 -35.74
C ILE A 196 -11.41 18.13 -34.98
N MET A 197 -10.35 18.88 -34.68
CA MET A 197 -10.47 20.06 -33.84
C MET A 197 -11.26 21.16 -34.55
N ASP A 198 -12.09 21.85 -33.77
CA ASP A 198 -12.75 23.08 -34.15
C ASP A 198 -12.79 23.96 -32.90
N GLY A 199 -11.92 24.97 -32.87
CA GLY A 199 -11.79 25.92 -31.76
C GLY A 199 -13.04 26.77 -31.53
N THR A 200 -13.97 26.81 -32.49
CA THR A 200 -15.27 27.49 -32.30
C THR A 200 -16.25 26.66 -31.46
N ASP A 201 -15.99 25.37 -31.26
CA ASP A 201 -16.82 24.41 -30.52
C ASP A 201 -16.02 23.76 -29.36
N MET A 202 -15.30 24.60 -28.63
CA MET A 202 -14.28 24.18 -27.65
C MET A 202 -14.87 23.55 -26.37
N MET A 203 -16.14 23.81 -26.06
CA MET A 203 -16.84 23.24 -24.89
C MET A 203 -17.49 21.87 -25.15
N SER A 204 -17.25 21.23 -26.30
CA SER A 204 -17.85 19.93 -26.62
C SER A 204 -17.09 18.74 -26.01
N MET A 205 -17.84 17.84 -25.36
CA MET A 205 -17.32 16.55 -24.88
C MET A 205 -16.93 15.66 -26.07
N PRO A 206 -15.79 14.95 -26.02
CA PRO A 206 -15.40 14.02 -27.07
C PRO A 206 -16.36 12.81 -27.08
N VAL A 207 -17.29 12.80 -28.03
CA VAL A 207 -18.19 11.69 -28.31
C VAL A 207 -17.80 11.07 -29.64
N GLY A 208 -17.83 9.74 -29.73
CA GLY A 208 -17.59 9.01 -30.96
C GLY A 208 -18.52 7.82 -31.09
N SER A 209 -18.64 7.30 -32.31
CA SER A 209 -19.58 6.25 -32.67
C SER A 209 -18.86 5.09 -33.36
N VAL A 210 -19.54 3.93 -33.39
CA VAL A 210 -19.08 2.73 -34.10
C VAL A 210 -20.24 2.20 -34.93
N SER A 211 -20.01 1.97 -36.22
CA SER A 211 -20.99 1.35 -37.13
C SER A 211 -20.69 -0.13 -37.32
N LEU A 212 -21.67 -0.98 -37.03
CA LEU A 212 -21.58 -2.45 -37.14
C LEU A 212 -22.29 -2.97 -38.40
N THR A 213 -22.14 -2.27 -39.52
CA THR A 213 -22.99 -2.39 -40.72
C THR A 213 -22.92 -3.75 -41.45
N HIS A 214 -22.04 -4.68 -41.04
CA HIS A 214 -21.87 -6.01 -41.67
C HIS A 214 -21.88 -7.18 -40.68
N LEU A 215 -22.64 -7.11 -39.58
CA LEU A 215 -23.04 -8.33 -38.85
C LEU A 215 -23.99 -9.24 -39.68
N ASP A 216 -23.84 -9.23 -41.00
CA ASP A 216 -24.57 -10.04 -41.96
C ASP A 216 -23.79 -11.35 -42.23
N ALA A 217 -23.81 -12.20 -41.21
CA ALA A 217 -23.88 -13.65 -41.39
C ALA A 217 -24.81 -14.25 -40.33
N LEU A 218 -25.85 -13.49 -39.97
CA LEU A 218 -27.03 -13.97 -39.24
C LEU A 218 -28.08 -14.40 -40.26
N GLY A 219 -27.80 -15.48 -41.02
CA GLY A 219 -28.81 -16.12 -41.86
C GLY A 219 -28.22 -16.83 -43.08
N GLY A 220 -28.30 -18.17 -43.10
CA GLY A 220 -28.18 -18.95 -44.34
C GLY A 220 -27.01 -19.93 -44.40
N CYS A 221 -27.06 -21.00 -43.59
CA CYS A 221 -26.66 -22.32 -44.06
C CYS A 221 -27.53 -23.38 -43.36
N ASP A 222 -28.56 -23.79 -44.11
CA ASP A 222 -29.29 -25.05 -44.06
C ASP A 222 -29.62 -25.62 -42.68
N ALA A 223 -30.70 -25.08 -42.10
CA ALA A 223 -31.51 -25.79 -41.12
C ALA A 223 -32.69 -26.49 -41.83
N ASP A 224 -32.40 -27.27 -42.87
CA ASP A 224 -33.34 -28.19 -43.50
C ASP A 224 -32.54 -29.38 -44.11
N ASP A 225 -31.97 -30.23 -43.27
CA ASP A 225 -32.04 -31.69 -43.46
C ASP A 225 -31.61 -32.45 -42.18
N ASP A 226 -32.43 -33.44 -41.82
CA ASP A 226 -32.20 -34.50 -40.82
C ASP A 226 -31.86 -34.15 -39.35
N GLY A 227 -32.91 -34.00 -38.53
CA GLY A 227 -33.17 -34.88 -37.38
C GLY A 227 -32.16 -35.06 -36.23
N TYR A 228 -31.05 -34.31 -36.16
CA TYR A 228 -29.98 -34.56 -35.18
C TYR A 228 -30.10 -33.68 -33.92
N ARG A 229 -30.42 -34.28 -32.77
CA ARG A 229 -30.25 -33.66 -31.44
C ARG A 229 -28.79 -33.81 -30.99
N PRO A 230 -28.04 -32.73 -30.70
CA PRO A 230 -26.63 -32.88 -30.33
C PRO A 230 -26.50 -33.45 -28.92
N GLY A 231 -25.80 -34.58 -28.79
CA GLY A 231 -25.32 -35.11 -27.51
C GLY A 231 -24.30 -34.18 -26.82
N ARG A 232 -23.89 -34.51 -25.59
CA ARG A 232 -23.00 -33.69 -24.72
C ARG A 232 -21.71 -33.19 -25.38
N HIS A 233 -21.22 -33.83 -26.45
CA HIS A 233 -20.03 -33.38 -27.19
C HIS A 233 -20.31 -32.26 -28.22
N GLY A 234 -21.56 -32.07 -28.66
CA GLY A 234 -21.93 -30.98 -29.59
C GLY A 234 -21.96 -29.59 -28.93
N ARG A 235 -22.23 -29.51 -27.61
CA ARG A 235 -22.18 -28.24 -26.87
C ARG A 235 -20.76 -27.64 -26.79
N TRP A 236 -19.73 -28.47 -26.78
CA TRP A 236 -18.34 -28.02 -26.76
C TRP A 236 -17.90 -27.42 -28.10
N ALA A 237 -18.28 -28.05 -29.21
CA ALA A 237 -17.99 -27.53 -30.55
C ALA A 237 -18.71 -26.21 -30.85
N VAL A 238 -19.97 -26.08 -30.43
CA VAL A 238 -20.74 -24.82 -30.53
C VAL A 238 -20.12 -23.72 -29.68
N ALA A 239 -19.68 -24.01 -28.44
CA ALA A 239 -19.00 -23.04 -27.58
C ALA A 239 -17.60 -22.64 -28.06
N GLN A 240 -16.90 -23.51 -28.81
CA GLN A 240 -15.63 -23.19 -29.47
C GLN A 240 -15.84 -22.33 -30.71
N ALA A 241 -16.85 -22.64 -31.53
CA ALA A 241 -17.22 -21.82 -32.68
C ALA A 241 -17.71 -20.42 -32.25
N ASP A 242 -18.47 -20.34 -31.15
CA ASP A 242 -18.95 -19.06 -30.59
C ASP A 242 -17.78 -18.24 -30.00
N ARG A 243 -16.80 -18.89 -29.37
CA ARG A 243 -15.53 -18.24 -28.94
C ARG A 243 -14.69 -17.74 -30.11
N ALA A 244 -14.54 -18.55 -31.16
CA ALA A 244 -13.80 -18.17 -32.36
C ALA A 244 -14.48 -17.01 -33.12
N ARG A 245 -15.83 -16.99 -33.15
CA ARG A 245 -16.61 -15.86 -33.67
C ARG A 245 -16.41 -14.61 -32.82
N ARG A 246 -16.56 -14.68 -31.49
CA ARG A 246 -16.34 -13.53 -30.59
C ARG A 246 -14.92 -12.97 -30.69
N SER A 247 -13.90 -13.82 -30.82
CA SER A 247 -12.51 -13.35 -31.02
C SER A 247 -12.30 -12.61 -32.33
N ARG A 248 -13.05 -12.93 -33.38
CA ARG A 248 -12.98 -12.23 -34.67
C ARG A 248 -13.63 -10.86 -34.60
N HIS A 249 -14.84 -10.75 -34.04
CA HIS A 249 -15.53 -9.46 -33.88
C HIS A 249 -14.78 -8.47 -32.98
N GLY A 250 -14.15 -8.97 -31.91
CA GLY A 250 -13.29 -8.14 -31.05
C GLY A 250 -12.06 -7.60 -31.79
N ALA A 251 -11.48 -8.40 -32.69
CA ALA A 251 -10.33 -8.01 -33.50
C ALA A 251 -10.72 -6.99 -34.59
N ASP A 252 -11.86 -7.18 -35.25
CA ASP A 252 -12.43 -6.22 -36.21
C ASP A 252 -12.72 -4.87 -35.54
N LEU A 253 -13.36 -4.88 -34.37
CA LEU A 253 -13.57 -3.65 -33.58
C LEU A 253 -12.25 -2.99 -33.17
N SER A 254 -11.26 -3.78 -32.73
CA SER A 254 -9.93 -3.28 -32.37
C SER A 254 -9.25 -2.59 -33.57
N ARG A 255 -9.40 -3.17 -34.76
CA ARG A 255 -8.86 -2.62 -36.02
C ARG A 255 -9.58 -1.33 -36.41
N ALA A 256 -10.91 -1.32 -36.40
CA ALA A 256 -11.72 -0.16 -36.79
C ALA A 256 -11.44 1.07 -35.93
N VAL A 257 -11.26 0.90 -34.62
CA VAL A 257 -10.94 2.02 -33.71
C VAL A 257 -9.57 2.60 -34.03
N LEU A 258 -8.55 1.76 -34.23
CA LEU A 258 -7.19 2.24 -34.56
C LEU A 258 -7.13 2.89 -35.95
N GLU A 259 -7.86 2.36 -36.94
CA GLU A 259 -8.01 2.98 -38.25
C GLU A 259 -8.70 4.34 -38.15
N GLY A 260 -9.80 4.44 -37.41
CA GLY A 260 -10.48 5.71 -37.13
C GLY A 260 -9.57 6.76 -36.48
N MET A 261 -8.72 6.34 -35.54
CA MET A 261 -7.71 7.21 -34.92
C MET A 261 -6.66 7.69 -35.93
N ALA A 262 -6.13 6.80 -36.77
CA ALA A 262 -5.17 7.19 -37.82
C ALA A 262 -5.81 8.11 -38.88
N PHE A 263 -7.07 7.88 -39.25
CA PHE A 263 -7.82 8.78 -40.12
C PHE A 263 -8.01 10.16 -39.50
N ALA A 264 -8.26 10.24 -38.19
CA ALA A 264 -8.29 11.51 -37.48
C ALA A 264 -6.94 12.24 -37.53
N VAL A 265 -5.80 11.54 -37.33
CA VAL A 265 -4.47 12.14 -37.49
C VAL A 265 -4.34 12.78 -38.87
N ARG A 266 -4.68 12.06 -39.94
CA ARG A 266 -4.63 12.57 -41.31
C ARG A 266 -5.54 13.77 -41.55
N ALA A 267 -6.77 13.72 -41.07
CA ALA A 267 -7.71 14.81 -41.26
C ALA A 267 -7.24 16.11 -40.58
N ASN A 268 -6.71 16.02 -39.35
CA ASN A 268 -6.16 17.16 -38.63
C ASN A 268 -4.84 17.65 -39.25
N ALA A 269 -4.00 16.75 -39.77
CA ALA A 269 -2.79 17.14 -40.50
C ALA A 269 -3.10 17.98 -41.74
N TRP A 270 -4.13 17.60 -42.52
CA TRP A 270 -4.55 18.41 -43.66
C TRP A 270 -5.21 19.72 -43.27
N GLN A 271 -6.02 19.72 -42.22
CA GLN A 271 -6.60 20.94 -41.67
C GLN A 271 -5.50 21.96 -41.30
N LEU A 272 -4.39 21.50 -40.71
CA LEU A 272 -3.23 22.33 -40.39
C LEU A 272 -2.57 22.91 -41.64
N LEU A 273 -2.32 22.08 -42.65
CA LEU A 273 -1.68 22.51 -43.90
C LEU A 273 -2.55 23.52 -44.67
N GLU A 274 -3.87 23.29 -44.71
CA GLU A 274 -4.84 24.21 -45.31
C GLU A 274 -4.86 25.55 -44.57
N ALA A 275 -4.99 25.53 -43.24
CA ALA A 275 -5.08 26.72 -42.42
C ALA A 275 -3.78 27.55 -42.40
N ALA A 276 -2.62 26.91 -42.56
CA ALA A 276 -1.32 27.57 -42.66
C ALA A 276 -1.00 28.10 -44.08
N ALA A 277 -1.84 27.82 -45.08
CA ALA A 277 -1.64 28.18 -46.49
C ALA A 277 -0.26 27.77 -47.05
N VAL A 278 0.27 26.62 -46.60
CA VAL A 278 1.58 26.09 -47.02
C VAL A 278 1.44 25.42 -48.40
N SER A 279 2.25 25.83 -49.37
CA SER A 279 2.34 25.21 -50.71
C SER A 279 2.78 23.72 -50.64
N PRO A 280 2.47 22.88 -51.65
CA PRO A 280 2.20 21.44 -51.52
C PRO A 280 3.43 20.53 -51.37
N GLY A 281 4.43 20.94 -50.60
CA GLY A 281 5.39 20.00 -50.03
C GLY A 281 4.74 19.27 -48.86
N LEU A 282 4.76 17.93 -48.87
CA LEU A 282 4.37 17.15 -47.68
C LEU A 282 5.27 17.58 -46.51
N PRO A 283 4.70 17.88 -45.33
CA PRO A 283 5.49 18.25 -44.17
C PRO A 283 6.36 17.07 -43.72
N ASP A 284 7.43 17.37 -42.99
CA ASP A 284 8.22 16.35 -42.30
C ASP A 284 7.42 15.87 -41.08
N TYR A 285 6.71 14.74 -41.24
CA TYR A 285 5.87 14.14 -40.20
C TYR A 285 6.72 13.45 -39.14
N ARG A 286 6.45 13.78 -37.88
CA ARG A 286 7.12 13.16 -36.73
C ARG A 286 6.13 12.66 -35.70
N LEU A 287 6.24 11.40 -35.30
CA LEU A 287 5.37 10.75 -34.33
C LEU A 287 6.12 10.50 -33.01
N GLY A 288 5.56 11.01 -31.92
CA GLY A 288 5.99 10.76 -30.55
C GLY A 288 4.83 10.32 -29.65
N GLY A 289 5.10 10.18 -28.35
CA GLY A 289 4.11 9.78 -27.35
C GLY A 289 3.93 8.27 -27.18
N GLY A 290 3.06 7.88 -26.24
CA GLY A 290 2.91 6.48 -25.83
C GLY A 290 2.51 5.51 -26.95
N LEU A 291 1.68 5.95 -27.90
CA LEU A 291 1.25 5.12 -29.03
C LEU A 291 2.34 4.93 -30.09
N ALA A 292 3.36 5.79 -30.13
CA ALA A 292 4.54 5.61 -31.00
C ALA A 292 5.33 4.33 -30.68
N ARG A 293 5.13 3.77 -29.47
CA ARG A 293 5.70 2.48 -29.05
C ARG A 293 5.14 1.30 -29.86
N SER A 294 3.94 1.43 -30.42
CA SER A 294 3.31 0.40 -31.24
C SER A 294 3.80 0.51 -32.70
N PRO A 295 4.58 -0.47 -33.21
CA PRO A 295 5.00 -0.45 -34.61
C PRO A 295 3.80 -0.52 -35.56
N HIS A 296 2.76 -1.26 -35.16
CA HIS A 296 1.52 -1.39 -35.93
C HIS A 296 0.79 -0.05 -36.08
N PHE A 297 0.65 0.71 -34.99
CA PHE A 297 0.00 2.03 -35.05
C PHE A 297 0.83 3.02 -35.86
N ALA A 298 2.16 3.02 -35.69
CA ALA A 298 3.04 3.90 -36.44
C ALA A 298 3.02 3.61 -37.94
N GLN A 299 3.04 2.33 -38.36
CA GLN A 299 2.89 1.95 -39.77
C GLN A 299 1.52 2.37 -40.30
N LEU A 300 0.44 2.16 -39.52
CA LEU A 300 -0.90 2.56 -39.90
C LEU A 300 -1.02 4.07 -40.15
N VAL A 301 -0.45 4.91 -39.26
CA VAL A 301 -0.41 6.36 -39.47
C VAL A 301 0.39 6.73 -40.71
N CYS A 302 1.54 6.07 -40.94
CA CYS A 302 2.37 6.29 -42.13
C CYS A 302 1.64 5.95 -43.44
N ASP A 303 1.00 4.78 -43.51
CA ASP A 303 0.25 4.32 -44.68
C ASP A 303 -0.97 5.21 -44.96
N VAL A 304 -1.67 5.64 -43.90
CA VAL A 304 -2.82 6.53 -44.01
C VAL A 304 -2.38 7.91 -44.49
N LEU A 305 -1.27 8.46 -43.98
CA LEU A 305 -0.74 9.75 -44.43
C LEU A 305 -0.17 9.71 -45.86
N ASP A 306 0.22 8.53 -46.35
CA ASP A 306 0.94 8.35 -47.61
C ASP A 306 2.21 9.22 -47.68
N ALA A 307 2.97 9.21 -46.57
CA ALA A 307 4.18 9.99 -46.43
C ALA A 307 5.16 9.31 -45.46
N PRO A 308 6.48 9.46 -45.67
CA PRO A 308 7.47 8.96 -44.73
C PRO A 308 7.26 9.56 -43.33
N LEU A 309 7.38 8.72 -42.30
CA LEU A 309 7.10 9.09 -40.91
C LEU A 309 8.32 8.87 -40.03
N HIS A 310 8.82 9.94 -39.41
CA HIS A 310 9.88 9.85 -38.40
C HIS A 310 9.29 9.56 -37.02
N VAL A 311 9.59 8.39 -36.46
CA VAL A 311 9.05 7.98 -35.16
C VAL A 311 10.13 8.08 -34.09
N ALA A 312 9.81 8.72 -32.96
CA ALA A 312 10.71 8.77 -31.82
C ALA A 312 11.05 7.36 -31.31
N HIS A 313 12.34 7.09 -31.09
CA HIS A 313 12.81 5.82 -30.52
C HIS A 313 12.39 5.67 -29.06
N THR A 314 12.45 6.76 -28.31
CA THR A 314 11.97 6.82 -26.94
C THR A 314 10.46 6.96 -26.97
N GLY A 315 9.76 6.03 -26.33
CA GLY A 315 8.30 6.05 -26.25
C GLY A 315 7.72 7.22 -25.44
N ASP A 316 8.58 8.09 -24.90
CA ASP A 316 8.26 9.25 -24.06
C ASP A 316 8.99 10.49 -24.58
N ALA A 317 8.58 10.97 -25.77
CA ALA A 317 9.19 12.15 -26.40
C ALA A 317 9.17 13.39 -25.50
N THR A 318 8.11 13.63 -24.72
CA THR A 318 8.07 14.74 -23.76
C THR A 318 9.24 14.71 -22.78
N LEU A 319 9.63 13.53 -22.31
CA LEU A 319 10.76 13.39 -21.37
C LEU A 319 12.07 13.78 -22.04
N THR A 320 12.28 13.32 -23.27
CA THR A 320 13.45 13.70 -24.05
C THR A 320 13.50 15.22 -24.27
N GLY A 321 12.37 15.88 -24.57
CA GLY A 321 12.34 17.33 -24.73
C GLY A 321 12.61 18.11 -23.43
N ALA A 322 12.08 17.64 -22.30
CA ALA A 322 12.38 18.24 -21.01
C ALA A 322 13.88 18.11 -20.63
N ALA A 323 14.49 16.97 -20.97
CA ALA A 323 15.92 16.77 -20.80
C ALA A 323 16.75 17.71 -21.68
N VAL A 324 16.27 18.04 -22.89
CA VAL A 324 16.89 19.08 -23.74
C VAL A 324 16.86 20.44 -23.03
N CYS A 325 15.71 20.88 -22.53
CA CYS A 325 15.59 22.15 -21.80
C CYS A 325 16.56 22.19 -20.61
N ALA A 326 16.63 21.12 -19.84
CA ALA A 326 17.55 21.03 -18.70
C ALA A 326 19.02 21.04 -19.10
N GLY A 327 19.37 20.38 -20.20
CA GLY A 327 20.72 20.42 -20.76
C GLY A 327 21.13 21.83 -21.19
N VAL A 328 20.21 22.61 -21.75
CA VAL A 328 20.47 24.03 -22.08
C VAL A 328 20.68 24.85 -20.81
N ALA A 329 19.78 24.73 -19.82
CA ALA A 329 19.90 25.48 -18.57
C ALA A 329 21.22 25.17 -17.85
N ALA A 330 21.66 23.92 -17.89
CA ALA A 330 22.91 23.46 -17.29
C ALA A 330 24.17 23.80 -18.12
N GLY A 331 24.02 24.42 -19.29
CA GLY A 331 25.12 24.75 -20.20
C GLY A 331 25.76 23.53 -20.88
N VAL A 332 25.07 22.38 -20.91
CA VAL A 332 25.50 21.18 -21.64
C VAL A 332 25.27 21.36 -23.14
N PHE A 333 24.21 22.07 -23.50
CA PHE A 333 23.90 22.47 -24.88
C PHE A 333 23.87 24.00 -24.95
N ALA A 334 24.37 24.59 -26.04
CA ALA A 334 24.33 26.03 -26.25
C ALA A 334 22.90 26.54 -26.45
N ASP A 335 22.04 25.74 -27.08
CA ASP A 335 20.65 26.04 -27.35
C ASP A 335 19.78 24.77 -27.47
N LEU A 336 18.46 24.95 -27.56
CA LEU A 336 17.50 23.85 -27.68
C LEU A 336 17.71 23.06 -28.98
N ASP A 337 18.13 23.70 -30.08
CA ASP A 337 18.36 23.03 -31.36
C ASP A 337 19.56 22.06 -31.27
N GLU A 338 20.63 22.43 -30.56
CA GLU A 338 21.76 21.55 -30.26
C GLU A 338 21.35 20.37 -29.38
N GLY A 339 20.60 20.62 -28.30
CA GLY A 339 20.15 19.56 -27.41
C GLY A 339 19.24 18.55 -28.12
N VAL A 340 18.35 19.02 -29.00
CA VAL A 340 17.54 18.15 -29.85
C VAL A 340 18.41 17.30 -30.77
N ARG A 341 19.41 17.88 -31.45
CA ARG A 341 20.34 17.10 -32.30
C ARG A 341 21.11 16.04 -31.51
N ALA A 342 21.39 16.29 -30.24
CA ALA A 342 22.11 15.36 -29.38
C ALA A 342 21.22 14.20 -28.89
N LEU A 343 19.99 14.50 -28.45
CA LEU A 343 19.14 13.57 -27.70
C LEU A 343 17.98 12.96 -28.51
N ALA A 344 17.42 13.68 -29.49
CA ALA A 344 16.29 13.16 -30.26
C ALA A 344 16.78 12.06 -31.21
N ARG A 345 16.30 10.84 -30.99
CA ARG A 345 16.59 9.66 -31.84
C ARG A 345 15.32 9.27 -32.56
N LEU A 346 15.37 9.28 -33.89
CA LEU A 346 14.22 8.99 -34.75
C LEU A 346 14.52 7.79 -35.65
N ARG A 347 13.52 6.94 -35.86
CA ARG A 347 13.53 5.92 -36.91
C ARG A 347 12.59 6.35 -38.02
N LEU A 348 12.99 6.11 -39.27
CA LEU A 348 12.13 6.36 -40.42
C LEU A 348 11.27 5.13 -40.70
N ILE A 349 9.98 5.36 -40.93
CA ILE A 349 9.04 4.38 -41.47
C ILE A 349 8.59 4.89 -42.84
N GLU A 350 8.61 4.00 -43.82
CA GLU A 350 8.14 4.28 -45.18
C GLU A 350 6.72 3.72 -45.37
N PRO A 351 5.87 4.38 -46.19
CA PRO A 351 4.55 3.85 -46.52
C PRO A 351 4.63 2.49 -47.20
N ASP A 352 3.75 1.55 -46.83
CA ASP A 352 3.63 0.28 -47.56
C ASP A 352 2.76 0.47 -48.81
N GLU A 353 3.39 0.42 -49.99
CA GLU A 353 2.71 0.54 -51.29
C GLU A 353 1.50 -0.40 -51.46
N ARG A 354 1.47 -1.53 -50.74
CA ARG A 354 0.38 -2.51 -50.80
C ARG A 354 -0.89 -2.07 -50.07
N THR A 355 -0.76 -1.22 -49.05
CA THR A 355 -1.86 -0.82 -48.16
C THR A 355 -2.32 0.61 -48.42
N VAL A 356 -1.41 1.50 -48.86
CA VAL A 356 -1.66 2.92 -49.11
C VAL A 356 -2.93 3.14 -49.95
N ALA A 357 -3.03 2.53 -51.12
CA ALA A 357 -4.17 2.74 -52.02
C ALA A 357 -5.51 2.36 -51.35
N GLY A 358 -5.54 1.26 -50.60
CA GLY A 358 -6.73 0.85 -49.84
C GLY A 358 -7.07 1.83 -48.72
N TYR A 359 -6.06 2.37 -48.03
CA TYR A 359 -6.28 3.38 -46.99
C TYR A 359 -6.78 4.73 -47.52
N GLN A 360 -6.44 5.11 -48.76
CA GLN A 360 -7.02 6.29 -49.40
C GLN A 360 -8.53 6.17 -49.60
N GLU A 361 -9.00 4.99 -50.02
CA GLU A 361 -10.42 4.69 -50.20
C GLU A 361 -11.13 4.64 -48.83
N LEU A 362 -10.58 3.88 -47.88
CA LEU A 362 -11.16 3.74 -46.54
C LEU A 362 -11.24 5.08 -45.78
N TYR A 363 -10.23 5.96 -45.93
CA TYR A 363 -10.27 7.30 -45.36
C TYR A 363 -11.43 8.12 -45.94
N SER A 364 -11.63 8.06 -47.27
CA SER A 364 -12.70 8.79 -47.96
C SER A 364 -14.09 8.34 -47.48
N ASP A 365 -14.26 7.03 -47.29
CA ASP A 365 -15.49 6.44 -46.74
C ASP A 365 -15.70 6.84 -45.28
N TRP A 366 -14.65 6.78 -44.45
CA TRP A 366 -14.69 7.21 -43.06
C TRP A 366 -15.07 8.69 -42.93
N GLU A 367 -14.50 9.56 -43.77
CA GLU A 367 -14.80 10.99 -43.77
C GLU A 367 -16.26 11.26 -44.17
N ARG A 368 -16.78 10.54 -45.16
CA ARG A 368 -18.19 10.60 -45.55
C ARG A 368 -19.10 10.15 -44.40
N TRP A 369 -18.80 9.02 -43.77
CA TRP A 369 -19.57 8.49 -42.65
C TRP A 369 -19.56 9.44 -41.44
N ARG A 370 -18.39 9.95 -41.05
CA ARG A 370 -18.24 10.92 -39.96
C ARG A 370 -19.09 12.17 -40.20
N ARG A 371 -19.07 12.71 -41.42
CA ARG A 371 -19.91 13.86 -41.79
C ARG A 371 -21.39 13.59 -41.54
N LEU A 372 -21.87 12.39 -41.84
CA LEU A 372 -23.26 11.98 -41.58
C LEU A 372 -23.58 11.86 -40.08
N CYS A 373 -22.61 11.48 -39.24
CA CYS A 373 -22.79 11.33 -37.79
C CYS A 373 -22.69 12.65 -37.00
N THR A 374 -22.10 13.70 -37.59
CA THR A 374 -21.74 14.96 -36.89
C THR A 374 -22.89 15.57 -36.08
N GLU A 375 -24.11 15.63 -36.62
CA GLU A 375 -25.26 16.24 -35.94
C GLU A 375 -25.67 15.43 -34.69
N ALA A 376 -25.68 14.10 -34.81
CA ALA A 376 -25.99 13.20 -33.69
C ALA A 376 -24.91 13.26 -32.61
N ASP A 377 -23.63 13.24 -33.01
CA ASP A 377 -22.50 13.30 -32.08
C ASP A 377 -22.49 14.63 -31.29
N ARG A 378 -22.77 15.77 -31.95
CA ARG A 378 -22.92 17.07 -31.26
C ARG A 378 -24.06 17.08 -30.24
N ALA A 379 -25.21 16.52 -30.60
CA ALA A 379 -26.35 16.44 -29.68
C ALA A 379 -26.01 15.58 -28.44
N ALA A 380 -25.34 14.44 -28.64
CA ALA A 380 -24.89 13.58 -27.56
C ALA A 380 -23.84 14.26 -26.66
N ALA A 381 -22.87 14.96 -27.26
CA ALA A 381 -21.85 15.71 -26.51
C ALA A 381 -22.48 16.78 -25.59
N GLY A 382 -23.48 17.51 -26.09
CA GLY A 382 -24.21 18.50 -25.29
C GLY A 382 -24.98 17.89 -24.11
N MET A 383 -25.54 16.68 -24.26
CA MET A 383 -26.19 15.96 -23.16
C MET A 383 -25.19 15.51 -22.10
N ALA A 384 -24.05 14.95 -22.52
CA ALA A 384 -23.01 14.48 -21.62
C ALA A 384 -22.41 15.63 -20.79
N LEU A 385 -22.12 16.77 -21.42
CA LEU A 385 -21.56 17.95 -20.74
C LEU A 385 -22.49 18.46 -19.62
N ARG A 386 -23.79 18.61 -19.91
CA ARG A 386 -24.77 19.06 -18.90
C ARG A 386 -24.78 18.15 -17.68
N HIS A 387 -24.76 16.84 -17.89
CA HIS A 387 -24.76 15.87 -16.79
C HIS A 387 -23.49 15.96 -15.92
N GLN A 388 -22.31 16.12 -16.55
CA GLN A 388 -21.04 16.28 -15.84
C GLN A 388 -21.03 17.55 -14.99
N MET A 389 -21.50 18.69 -15.52
CA MET A 389 -21.59 19.95 -14.76
C MET A 389 -22.54 19.82 -13.55
N GLU A 390 -23.70 19.18 -13.72
CA GLU A 390 -24.64 18.90 -12.62
C GLU A 390 -24.06 17.95 -11.56
N HIS A 391 -23.18 17.03 -11.96
CA HIS A 391 -22.50 16.11 -11.05
C HIS A 391 -21.39 16.80 -10.25
N ALA A 392 -20.53 17.58 -10.90
CA ALA A 392 -19.47 18.35 -10.26
C ALA A 392 -20.02 19.33 -9.21
N GLY A 393 -21.13 20.02 -9.52
CA GLY A 393 -21.81 20.88 -8.57
C GLY A 393 -22.32 20.15 -7.31
N ARG A 394 -22.74 18.88 -7.44
CA ARG A 394 -23.16 18.04 -6.30
C ARG A 394 -21.98 17.56 -5.45
N ILE A 395 -20.84 17.22 -6.08
CA ILE A 395 -19.61 16.82 -5.37
C ILE A 395 -19.07 18.00 -4.55
N ALA A 396 -18.98 19.19 -5.16
CA ALA A 396 -18.54 20.40 -4.48
C ALA A 396 -19.44 20.76 -3.27
N ALA A 397 -20.76 20.54 -3.41
CA ALA A 397 -21.71 20.71 -2.31
C ALA A 397 -21.57 19.64 -1.20
N ALA A 398 -21.09 18.44 -1.54
CA ALA A 398 -20.90 17.33 -0.60
C ALA A 398 -19.58 17.42 0.21
N ALA A 399 -18.60 18.22 -0.22
CA ALA A 399 -17.28 18.33 0.39
C ALA A 399 -17.25 18.98 1.81
N GLY A 400 -18.37 19.51 2.31
CA GLY A 400 -18.51 20.02 3.68
C GLY A 400 -17.71 21.32 3.97
N ARG A 401 -17.91 21.90 5.16
CA ARG A 401 -17.14 23.08 5.62
C ARG A 401 -15.71 22.66 6.04
N PRO A 402 -14.68 23.50 5.82
CA PRO A 402 -13.32 23.25 6.31
C PRO A 402 -13.30 23.11 7.85
N LEU A 403 -12.46 22.21 8.37
CA LEU A 403 -12.29 22.03 9.83
C LEU A 403 -11.42 23.15 10.41
N GLN A 404 -11.50 23.36 11.72
CA GLN A 404 -10.64 24.31 12.42
C GLN A 404 -9.21 23.77 12.55
N SER A 405 -8.21 24.54 12.13
CA SER A 405 -6.81 24.25 12.44
C SER A 405 -6.50 24.43 13.93
N ALA A 406 -5.48 23.74 14.45
CA ALA A 406 -5.11 23.78 15.86
C ALA A 406 -4.63 25.17 16.33
N GLY A 407 -3.86 25.87 15.50
CA GLY A 407 -3.38 27.24 15.77
C GLY A 407 -2.42 27.38 16.97
N ARG A 408 -1.98 26.26 17.57
CA ARG A 408 -1.00 26.18 18.66
C ARG A 408 -0.25 24.83 18.61
N PRO A 409 0.96 24.75 19.17
CA PRO A 409 1.63 23.46 19.36
C PRO A 409 0.78 22.50 20.19
N LEU A 410 0.74 21.23 19.78
CA LEU A 410 0.09 20.14 20.50
C LEU A 410 1.02 19.57 21.58
N ARG A 411 0.45 19.03 22.66
CA ARG A 411 1.16 18.16 23.60
C ARG A 411 0.78 16.71 23.28
N ILE A 412 1.74 15.92 22.83
CA ILE A 412 1.52 14.58 22.27
C ILE A 412 2.20 13.56 23.18
N LEU A 413 1.42 12.67 23.79
CA LEU A 413 1.96 11.50 24.48
C LEU A 413 2.01 10.33 23.51
N VAL A 414 3.21 9.78 23.29
CA VAL A 414 3.43 8.63 22.42
C VAL A 414 3.88 7.44 23.27
N THR A 415 3.01 6.45 23.39
CA THR A 415 3.29 5.20 24.10
C THR A 415 3.41 4.01 23.15
N ALA A 416 3.03 4.18 21.88
CA ALA A 416 3.31 3.24 20.80
C ALA A 416 4.81 3.22 20.46
N GLU A 417 5.30 2.10 19.90
CA GLU A 417 6.63 2.06 19.30
C GLU A 417 6.60 2.76 17.94
N LEU A 418 7.38 3.83 17.78
CA LEU A 418 7.52 4.59 16.54
C LEU A 418 8.99 4.67 16.15
N ASP A 419 9.27 4.88 14.86
CA ASP A 419 10.63 5.21 14.40
C ASP A 419 10.92 6.71 14.56
N ASP A 420 12.20 7.07 14.50
CA ASP A 420 12.66 8.46 14.65
C ASP A 420 11.94 9.39 13.66
N VAL A 421 11.78 8.93 12.40
CA VAL A 421 11.09 9.70 11.36
C VAL A 421 9.66 10.06 11.75
N ALA A 422 8.90 9.12 12.32
CA ALA A 422 7.54 9.43 12.77
C ALA A 422 7.52 10.32 14.01
N LEU A 423 8.49 10.20 14.92
CA LEU A 423 8.63 11.08 16.08
C LEU A 423 8.95 12.52 15.65
N ASP A 424 9.83 12.70 14.67
CA ASP A 424 10.15 14.01 14.10
C ASP A 424 8.92 14.65 13.44
N MET A 425 8.17 13.87 12.64
CA MET A 425 6.90 14.33 12.04
C MET A 425 5.87 14.75 13.09
N LEU A 426 5.81 14.07 14.24
CA LEU A 426 4.94 14.49 15.36
C LEU A 426 5.49 15.73 16.06
N GLY A 427 6.81 15.87 16.15
CA GLY A 427 7.51 17.03 16.72
C GLY A 427 7.23 18.33 15.97
N GLU A 428 6.99 18.26 14.65
CA GLU A 428 6.52 19.41 13.85
C GLU A 428 5.16 19.95 14.32
N LEU A 429 4.33 19.10 14.93
CA LEU A 429 2.99 19.44 15.40
C LEU A 429 2.99 19.96 16.84
N GLY A 430 4.05 19.70 17.61
CA GLY A 430 4.25 20.22 18.96
C GLY A 430 5.18 19.39 19.85
N GLU A 431 5.00 19.48 21.16
CA GLU A 431 5.83 18.80 22.15
C GLU A 431 5.49 17.31 22.23
N VAL A 432 6.45 16.46 21.89
CA VAL A 432 6.32 15.00 21.94
C VAL A 432 6.97 14.44 23.21
N SER A 433 6.17 13.75 24.02
CA SER A 433 6.65 12.91 25.12
C SER A 433 6.60 11.45 24.66
N TYR A 434 7.78 10.88 24.41
CA TYR A 434 7.91 9.49 23.96
C TYR A 434 8.22 8.57 25.13
N GLU A 435 7.26 7.69 25.46
CA GLU A 435 7.36 6.67 26.49
C GLU A 435 6.87 5.32 25.93
N SER A 436 7.58 4.79 24.92
CA SER A 436 7.22 3.51 24.29
C SER A 436 7.02 2.40 25.31
N TYR A 437 5.90 1.69 25.20
CA TYR A 437 5.58 0.55 26.08
C TYR A 437 6.65 -0.55 26.04
N ARG A 438 7.45 -0.65 24.95
CA ARG A 438 8.55 -1.61 24.84
C ARG A 438 9.79 -1.18 25.59
N GLU A 439 10.10 0.12 25.60
CA GLU A 439 11.25 0.67 26.32
C GLU A 439 10.94 0.84 27.80
N ALA A 440 9.75 1.38 28.11
CA ALA A 440 9.24 1.55 29.46
C ALA A 440 8.80 0.22 30.09
N LEU A 441 8.58 -0.83 29.29
CA LEU A 441 8.07 -2.15 29.71
C LEU A 441 6.81 -2.03 30.58
N ARG A 442 5.93 -1.11 30.20
CA ARG A 442 4.76 -0.66 30.97
C ARG A 442 3.56 -0.50 30.04
N LEU A 443 2.41 -1.00 30.49
CA LEU A 443 1.11 -0.82 29.83
C LEU A 443 0.25 0.08 30.71
N LEU A 444 -0.31 1.15 30.15
CA LEU A 444 -1.14 2.11 30.85
C LEU A 444 -2.62 1.72 30.78
N THR A 445 -3.29 1.78 31.93
CA THR A 445 -4.73 1.52 32.06
C THR A 445 -5.29 2.27 33.26
N GLY A 446 -6.58 2.63 33.22
CA GLY A 446 -7.29 3.20 34.37
C GLY A 446 -6.64 4.47 34.92
N ASP A 447 -6.41 4.52 36.24
CA ASP A 447 -5.84 5.70 36.93
C ASP A 447 -4.46 6.10 36.40
N GLU A 448 -3.58 5.13 36.12
CA GLU A 448 -2.22 5.40 35.66
C GLU A 448 -2.20 6.04 34.27
N LEU A 449 -3.15 5.64 33.41
CA LEU A 449 -3.33 6.25 32.09
C LEU A 449 -3.87 7.69 32.22
N VAL A 450 -4.82 7.92 33.13
CA VAL A 450 -5.35 9.27 33.39
C VAL A 450 -4.26 10.20 33.92
N GLU A 451 -3.44 9.73 34.85
CA GLU A 451 -2.30 10.49 35.38
C GLU A 451 -1.29 10.81 34.28
N ALA A 452 -0.90 9.83 33.47
CA ALA A 452 0.03 10.03 32.35
C ALA A 452 -0.52 10.97 31.26
N LEU A 453 -1.82 10.94 30.99
CA LEU A 453 -2.48 11.77 29.97
C LEU A 453 -2.85 13.18 30.45
N THR A 454 -2.68 13.49 31.73
CA THR A 454 -3.05 14.81 32.26
C THR A 454 -2.20 15.89 31.58
N GLY A 455 -2.85 16.87 30.95
CA GLY A 455 -2.15 17.90 30.19
C GLY A 455 -1.69 17.51 28.80
N PHE A 456 -2.11 16.37 28.23
CA PHE A 456 -1.84 16.01 26.84
C PHE A 456 -3.07 16.23 25.95
N ASP A 457 -2.84 16.74 24.75
CA ASP A 457 -3.88 16.98 23.73
C ASP A 457 -4.11 15.73 22.87
N VAL A 458 -3.06 14.93 22.66
CA VAL A 458 -3.09 13.74 21.80
C VAL A 458 -2.46 12.55 22.50
N LEU A 459 -3.09 11.38 22.37
CA LEU A 459 -2.49 10.09 22.71
C LEU A 459 -2.21 9.30 21.43
N VAL A 460 -0.97 8.85 21.24
CA VAL A 460 -0.59 7.85 20.22
C VAL A 460 -0.27 6.54 20.93
N ALA A 461 -1.19 5.57 20.86
CA ALA A 461 -1.13 4.32 21.63
C ALA A 461 -1.13 3.07 20.75
N GLU A 462 -0.39 2.04 21.16
CA GLU A 462 -0.46 0.71 20.54
C GLU A 462 -1.10 -0.33 21.46
N VAL A 463 -0.85 -0.34 22.76
CA VAL A 463 -1.33 -1.42 23.67
C VAL A 463 -2.18 -0.93 24.84
N ASP A 464 -2.13 0.36 25.16
CA ASP A 464 -2.80 0.93 26.33
C ASP A 464 -4.32 0.83 26.21
N ILE A 465 -4.98 0.61 27.35
CA ILE A 465 -6.43 0.41 27.42
C ILE A 465 -7.10 1.72 27.81
N LEU A 466 -7.83 2.31 26.86
CA LEU A 466 -8.57 3.54 27.04
C LEU A 466 -10.07 3.26 27.09
N ASP A 467 -10.58 3.04 28.30
CA ASP A 467 -12.01 2.80 28.56
C ASP A 467 -12.80 4.09 28.82
N SER A 468 -14.13 3.98 28.80
CA SER A 468 -15.04 5.10 29.09
C SER A 468 -14.77 5.76 30.45
N ALA A 469 -14.35 5.02 31.48
CA ALA A 469 -14.06 5.56 32.80
C ALA A 469 -12.81 6.46 32.82
N ALA A 470 -11.76 6.07 32.09
CA ALA A 470 -10.58 6.90 31.88
C ALA A 470 -10.87 8.11 30.99
N LEU A 471 -11.57 7.92 29.86
CA LEU A 471 -11.89 8.96 28.87
C LEU A 471 -12.63 10.18 29.45
N VAL A 472 -13.56 9.96 30.37
CA VAL A 472 -14.31 11.03 31.04
C VAL A 472 -13.41 11.90 31.93
N ARG A 473 -12.31 11.33 32.44
CA ARG A 473 -11.37 12.02 33.34
C ARG A 473 -10.24 12.74 32.59
N CYS A 474 -9.89 12.28 31.38
CA CYS A 474 -8.88 12.91 30.51
C CYS A 474 -9.41 14.18 29.84
N ARG A 475 -9.67 15.26 30.60
CA ARG A 475 -10.34 16.50 30.11
C ARG A 475 -9.61 17.21 28.97
N ASP A 476 -8.28 17.14 28.95
CA ASP A 476 -7.43 17.80 27.94
C ASP A 476 -7.36 17.03 26.61
N LEU A 477 -7.56 15.72 26.63
CA LEU A 477 -7.44 14.86 25.45
C LEU A 477 -8.42 15.30 24.35
N ARG A 478 -7.87 15.60 23.16
CA ARG A 478 -8.61 16.03 21.95
C ARG A 478 -8.64 14.96 20.87
N VAL A 479 -7.57 14.19 20.71
CA VAL A 479 -7.46 13.15 19.67
C VAL A 479 -6.81 11.90 20.23
N VAL A 480 -7.30 10.72 19.81
CA VAL A 480 -6.66 9.44 20.07
C VAL A 480 -6.21 8.85 18.74
N ALA A 481 -4.95 8.44 18.65
CA ALA A 481 -4.39 7.77 17.51
C ALA A 481 -3.96 6.36 17.92
N ALA A 482 -4.58 5.36 17.34
CA ALA A 482 -4.26 3.97 17.63
C ALA A 482 -3.36 3.39 16.53
N CYS A 483 -2.17 2.94 16.91
CA CYS A 483 -1.22 2.24 16.05
C CYS A 483 -1.66 0.78 15.77
N ARG A 484 -2.91 0.61 15.35
CA ARG A 484 -3.54 -0.67 15.04
C ARG A 484 -4.42 -0.56 13.81
N GLY A 485 -4.50 -1.65 13.04
CA GLY A 485 -5.45 -1.74 11.93
C GLY A 485 -6.90 -1.84 12.39
N ARG A 486 -7.15 -2.40 13.59
CA ARG A 486 -8.45 -2.34 14.28
C ARG A 486 -8.18 -2.12 15.77
N PRO A 487 -8.49 -0.95 16.33
CA PRO A 487 -8.21 -0.65 17.73
C PRO A 487 -9.28 -1.24 18.64
N VAL A 488 -8.94 -2.34 19.30
CA VAL A 488 -9.79 -2.99 20.31
C VAL A 488 -9.46 -2.57 21.73
N ASN A 489 -8.38 -1.82 21.89
CA ASN A 489 -7.90 -1.26 23.15
C ASN A 489 -8.49 0.13 23.45
N ILE A 490 -9.28 0.70 22.53
CA ILE A 490 -9.90 2.02 22.65
C ILE A 490 -11.42 1.90 22.61
N ASP A 491 -12.13 2.51 23.56
CA ASP A 491 -13.60 2.63 23.55
C ASP A 491 -14.04 3.71 22.53
N VAL A 492 -14.12 3.32 21.25
CA VAL A 492 -14.48 4.24 20.15
C VAL A 492 -15.86 4.86 20.35
N ALA A 493 -16.81 4.14 20.95
CA ALA A 493 -18.15 4.66 21.22
C ALA A 493 -18.09 5.79 22.26
N ALA A 494 -17.30 5.62 23.32
CA ALA A 494 -17.09 6.66 24.31
C ALA A 494 -16.29 7.85 23.74
N CYS A 495 -15.27 7.61 22.91
CA CYS A 495 -14.58 8.68 22.18
C CYS A 495 -15.55 9.49 21.32
N THR A 496 -16.42 8.82 20.58
CA THR A 496 -17.44 9.44 19.72
C THR A 496 -18.39 10.32 20.52
N ALA A 497 -18.93 9.80 21.63
CA ALA A 497 -19.86 10.53 22.47
C ALA A 497 -19.22 11.75 23.18
N LEU A 498 -17.89 11.73 23.36
CA LEU A 498 -17.10 12.84 23.89
C LEU A 498 -16.52 13.77 22.81
N GLY A 499 -16.86 13.55 21.53
CA GLY A 499 -16.36 14.34 20.41
C GLY A 499 -14.85 14.22 20.17
N ILE A 500 -14.25 13.07 20.51
CA ILE A 500 -12.82 12.78 20.35
C ILE A 500 -12.62 11.96 19.06
N PRO A 501 -11.97 12.51 18.03
CA PRO A 501 -11.59 11.74 16.84
C PRO A 501 -10.63 10.61 17.19
N VAL A 502 -10.88 9.44 16.60
CA VAL A 502 -10.04 8.24 16.72
C VAL A 502 -9.40 7.95 15.36
N LEU A 503 -8.11 8.27 15.26
CA LEU A 503 -7.26 7.90 14.13
C LEU A 503 -6.76 6.47 14.30
N TYR A 504 -6.49 5.79 13.19
CA TYR A 504 -5.97 4.42 13.22
C TYR A 504 -5.00 4.14 12.08
N ALA A 505 -4.26 3.04 12.16
CA ALA A 505 -3.22 2.68 11.19
C ALA A 505 -3.60 1.42 10.39
N PRO A 506 -4.53 1.52 9.41
CA PRO A 506 -4.91 0.38 8.57
C PRO A 506 -3.71 -0.12 7.75
N GLY A 507 -3.59 -1.44 7.62
CA GLY A 507 -2.57 -2.06 6.78
C GLY A 507 -1.12 -1.87 7.25
N ARG A 508 -0.88 -1.35 8.47
CA ARG A 508 0.48 -1.08 9.00
C ARG A 508 1.47 -2.25 8.88
N ASN A 509 0.97 -3.47 8.99
CA ASN A 509 1.74 -4.71 8.94
C ASN A 509 1.50 -5.50 7.65
N GLY A 510 0.76 -4.96 6.67
CA GLY A 510 0.38 -5.70 5.47
C GLY A 510 1.58 -6.20 4.65
N GLU A 511 2.62 -5.38 4.55
CA GLU A 511 3.87 -5.75 3.85
C GLU A 511 4.65 -6.82 4.63
N ALA A 512 4.81 -6.66 5.94
CA ALA A 512 5.49 -7.65 6.80
C ALA A 512 4.79 -9.02 6.81
N VAL A 513 3.46 -9.02 6.92
CA VAL A 513 2.64 -10.25 6.85
C VAL A 513 2.77 -10.89 5.47
N ALA A 514 2.84 -10.10 4.40
CA ALA A 514 3.04 -10.63 3.06
C ALA A 514 4.40 -11.30 2.92
N ASP A 515 5.47 -10.69 3.41
CA ASP A 515 6.82 -11.28 3.36
C ASP A 515 6.89 -12.60 4.14
N LEU A 516 6.29 -12.67 5.33
CA LEU A 516 6.18 -13.92 6.09
C LEU A 516 5.35 -14.97 5.34
N THR A 517 4.24 -14.56 4.71
CA THR A 517 3.38 -15.45 3.93
C THR A 517 4.13 -16.06 2.75
N LEU A 518 4.85 -15.26 1.96
CA LEU A 518 5.69 -15.77 0.86
C LEU A 518 6.81 -16.67 1.39
N THR A 519 7.42 -16.31 2.53
CA THR A 519 8.43 -17.13 3.18
C THR A 519 7.87 -18.51 3.51
N PHE A 520 6.67 -18.59 4.09
CA PHE A 520 6.00 -19.86 4.35
C PHE A 520 5.69 -20.64 3.08
N MET A 521 5.19 -19.99 2.03
CA MET A 521 4.94 -20.64 0.75
C MET A 521 6.23 -21.29 0.19
N LEU A 522 7.35 -20.58 0.23
CA LEU A 522 8.65 -21.08 -0.21
C LEU A 522 9.19 -22.19 0.70
N MET A 523 9.07 -22.04 2.02
CA MET A 523 9.51 -23.06 2.99
C MET A 523 8.75 -24.37 2.82
N LEU A 524 7.43 -24.30 2.59
CA LEU A 524 6.59 -25.45 2.30
C LEU A 524 6.95 -26.07 0.94
N ALA A 525 7.06 -25.25 -0.11
CA ALA A 525 7.41 -25.70 -1.46
C ALA A 525 8.76 -26.42 -1.53
N ARG A 526 9.71 -26.04 -0.66
CA ARG A 526 11.09 -26.52 -0.66
C ARG A 526 11.45 -27.39 0.54
N LYS A 527 10.48 -27.74 1.40
CA LYS A 527 10.67 -28.59 2.60
C LYS A 527 11.82 -28.09 3.49
N MET A 528 11.89 -26.77 3.70
CA MET A 528 13.02 -26.11 4.36
C MET A 528 13.27 -26.58 5.80
N PRO A 529 12.25 -26.74 6.67
CA PRO A 529 12.45 -27.27 8.02
C PRO A 529 13.04 -28.68 8.00
N GLN A 530 12.52 -29.56 7.13
CA GLN A 530 12.98 -30.94 7.01
C GLN A 530 14.41 -30.99 6.45
N ALA A 531 14.73 -30.15 5.47
CA ALA A 531 16.08 -30.03 4.92
C ALA A 531 17.10 -29.57 5.97
N THR A 532 16.71 -28.61 6.81
CA THR A 532 17.56 -28.12 7.92
C THR A 532 17.74 -29.21 8.99
N ALA A 533 16.67 -29.89 9.36
CA ALA A 533 16.70 -30.98 10.33
C ALA A 533 17.57 -32.14 9.84
N PHE A 534 17.48 -32.50 8.55
CA PHE A 534 18.26 -33.56 7.92
C PHE A 534 19.77 -33.35 8.10
N LEU A 535 20.25 -32.10 8.04
CA LEU A 535 21.66 -31.77 8.24
C LEU A 535 22.09 -31.77 9.71
N ARG A 536 21.16 -31.63 10.65
CA ARG A 536 21.44 -31.58 12.10
C ARG A 536 21.43 -32.96 12.77
N VAL A 537 21.06 -34.03 12.06
CA VAL A 537 21.05 -35.40 12.62
C VAL A 537 22.47 -35.84 12.98
N SER A 538 22.65 -36.17 14.27
CA SER A 538 23.88 -36.67 14.88
C SER A 538 24.39 -37.96 14.21
N GLY A 539 25.71 -38.14 14.14
CA GLY A 539 26.34 -39.33 13.55
C GLY A 539 26.54 -39.27 12.03
N ALA A 540 26.46 -38.07 11.43
CA ALA A 540 26.83 -37.82 10.04
C ALA A 540 28.36 -37.84 9.87
N GLU A 541 28.87 -38.58 8.88
CA GLU A 541 30.28 -38.45 8.48
C GLU A 541 30.44 -37.39 7.38
N ALA A 542 31.50 -36.59 7.50
CA ALA A 542 31.84 -35.61 6.47
C ALA A 542 32.21 -36.35 5.17
N GLY A 543 31.57 -35.98 4.05
CA GLY A 543 31.81 -36.60 2.75
C GLY A 543 30.92 -37.81 2.43
N ASP A 544 29.94 -38.14 3.27
CA ASP A 544 28.92 -39.16 2.95
C ASP A 544 28.00 -38.70 1.80
N LEU A 545 28.41 -39.03 0.57
CA LEU A 545 27.64 -38.74 -0.64
C LEU A 545 26.35 -39.57 -0.74
N GLY A 546 26.26 -40.71 -0.04
CA GLY A 546 25.04 -41.53 0.01
C GLY A 546 23.90 -40.77 0.69
N ARG A 547 24.22 -40.06 1.78
CA ARG A 547 23.29 -39.15 2.47
C ARG A 547 22.85 -37.98 1.60
N MET A 548 23.70 -37.47 0.70
CA MET A 548 23.28 -36.47 -0.29
C MET A 548 22.31 -37.03 -1.34
N GLY A 549 22.49 -38.29 -1.75
CA GLY A 549 21.52 -39.00 -2.59
C GLY A 549 20.16 -39.16 -1.91
N GLN A 550 20.15 -39.50 -0.62
CA GLN A 550 18.92 -39.59 0.18
C GLN A 550 18.22 -38.23 0.32
N ALA A 551 18.97 -37.17 0.61
CA ALA A 551 18.43 -35.81 0.64
C ALA A 551 17.76 -35.43 -0.69
N HIS A 552 18.38 -35.77 -1.82
CA HIS A 552 17.81 -35.51 -3.13
C HIS A 552 16.51 -36.28 -3.39
N ALA A 553 16.37 -37.51 -2.87
CA ALA A 553 15.14 -38.28 -3.03
C ALA A 553 14.01 -37.75 -2.13
N ASP A 554 14.31 -37.51 -0.85
CA ASP A 554 13.30 -37.22 0.18
C ASP A 554 12.85 -35.75 0.18
N LEU A 555 13.76 -34.83 -0.22
CA LEU A 555 13.56 -33.39 -0.10
C LEU A 555 13.24 -32.69 -1.44
N ARG A 556 12.87 -33.44 -2.48
CA ARG A 556 12.40 -32.85 -3.75
C ARG A 556 11.19 -31.95 -3.51
N GLY A 557 11.37 -30.67 -3.82
CA GLY A 557 10.35 -29.62 -3.76
C GLY A 557 9.78 -29.27 -5.13
N ARG A 558 8.99 -28.19 -5.18
CA ARG A 558 8.44 -27.62 -6.42
C ARG A 558 8.75 -26.13 -6.52
N GLU A 559 8.71 -25.61 -7.74
CA GLU A 559 8.86 -24.18 -8.03
C GLU A 559 7.53 -23.45 -7.88
N LEU A 560 7.56 -22.23 -7.33
CA LEU A 560 6.37 -21.44 -7.02
C LEU A 560 5.64 -20.93 -8.29
N GLY A 561 6.37 -20.63 -9.37
CA GLY A 561 5.76 -20.17 -10.64
C GLY A 561 4.89 -21.21 -11.34
N GLY A 562 5.07 -22.49 -11.02
CA GLY A 562 4.20 -23.56 -11.51
C GLY A 562 2.96 -23.80 -10.66
N TRP A 563 2.72 -23.01 -9.60
CA TRP A 563 1.64 -23.23 -8.65
C TRP A 563 0.46 -22.28 -8.88
N VAL A 564 -0.72 -22.79 -8.55
CA VAL A 564 -1.94 -21.99 -8.38
C VAL A 564 -2.05 -21.61 -6.90
N VAL A 565 -2.00 -20.33 -6.59
CA VAL A 565 -2.14 -19.81 -5.23
C VAL A 565 -3.52 -19.20 -5.07
N GLY A 566 -4.31 -19.73 -4.14
CA GLY A 566 -5.62 -19.21 -3.77
C GLY A 566 -5.53 -18.29 -2.56
N LEU A 567 -5.91 -17.04 -2.71
CA LEU A 567 -6.01 -16.07 -1.61
C LEU A 567 -7.46 -15.92 -1.17
N ILE A 568 -7.71 -16.15 0.11
CA ILE A 568 -9.02 -15.92 0.73
C ILE A 568 -8.94 -14.62 1.53
N GLY A 569 -9.57 -13.58 1.00
CA GLY A 569 -9.44 -12.19 1.46
C GLY A 569 -8.40 -11.41 0.66
N LEU A 570 -8.79 -10.25 0.14
CA LEU A 570 -7.97 -9.33 -0.63
C LEU A 570 -7.87 -7.96 0.09
N GLY A 571 -7.65 -7.99 1.41
CA GLY A 571 -7.30 -6.82 2.20
C GLY A 571 -5.84 -6.39 2.02
N ALA A 572 -5.32 -5.49 2.87
CA ALA A 572 -3.96 -4.93 2.73
C ALA A 572 -2.86 -6.01 2.58
N ALA A 573 -2.87 -7.04 3.42
CA ALA A 573 -1.92 -8.16 3.34
C ALA A 573 -2.17 -9.02 2.08
N GLY A 574 -3.42 -9.36 1.76
CA GLY A 574 -3.77 -10.12 0.56
C GLY A 574 -3.33 -9.44 -0.74
N CYS A 575 -3.54 -8.12 -0.85
CA CYS A 575 -3.05 -7.30 -1.96
C CYS A 575 -1.51 -7.30 -2.06
N ALA A 576 -0.81 -7.21 -0.92
CA ALA A 576 0.64 -7.24 -0.88
C ALA A 576 1.21 -8.62 -1.27
N VAL A 577 0.54 -9.70 -0.89
CA VAL A 577 0.85 -11.08 -1.32
C VAL A 577 0.60 -11.25 -2.82
N ALA A 578 -0.56 -10.84 -3.32
CA ALA A 578 -0.92 -10.94 -4.74
C ALA A 578 0.12 -10.23 -5.63
N ARG A 579 0.49 -8.98 -5.29
CA ARG A 579 1.52 -8.21 -6.01
C ARG A 579 2.86 -8.93 -6.10
N ARG A 580 3.31 -9.54 -5.00
CA ARG A 580 4.60 -10.27 -4.95
C ARG A 580 4.54 -11.57 -5.73
N LEU A 581 3.44 -12.31 -5.66
CA LEU A 581 3.26 -13.56 -6.40
C LEU A 581 3.36 -13.38 -7.92
N GLN A 582 3.02 -12.20 -8.44
CA GLN A 582 3.20 -11.89 -9.86
C GLN A 582 4.66 -11.99 -10.30
N ALA A 583 5.61 -11.56 -9.47
CA ALA A 583 7.03 -11.63 -9.79
C ALA A 583 7.59 -13.06 -9.79
N PHE A 584 6.86 -14.02 -9.20
CA PHE A 584 7.20 -15.44 -9.23
C PHE A 584 6.52 -16.21 -10.38
N ASP A 585 5.78 -15.52 -11.26
CA ASP A 585 4.96 -16.12 -12.33
C ASP A 585 3.85 -17.07 -11.83
N ALA A 586 3.51 -17.04 -10.54
CA ALA A 586 2.45 -17.88 -9.98
C ALA A 586 1.06 -17.46 -10.49
N ARG A 587 0.13 -18.40 -10.62
CA ARG A 587 -1.27 -18.08 -10.95
C ARG A 587 -2.03 -17.77 -9.67
N VAL A 588 -2.52 -16.54 -9.53
CA VAL A 588 -3.26 -16.10 -8.33
C VAL A 588 -4.76 -16.19 -8.57
N LEU A 589 -5.46 -16.92 -7.70
CA LEU A 589 -6.92 -16.95 -7.61
C LEU A 589 -7.33 -16.20 -6.35
N VAL A 590 -8.41 -15.42 -6.41
CA VAL A 590 -8.88 -14.65 -5.27
C VAL A 590 -10.35 -14.92 -5.01
N TYR A 591 -10.68 -15.17 -3.75
CA TYR A 591 -12.04 -15.11 -3.24
C TYR A 591 -12.13 -14.03 -2.16
N ASP A 592 -12.88 -12.98 -2.44
CA ASP A 592 -13.29 -11.98 -1.46
C ASP A 592 -14.63 -11.35 -1.91
N PRO A 593 -15.72 -11.50 -1.14
CA PRO A 593 -17.04 -11.01 -1.53
C PRO A 593 -17.19 -9.49 -1.42
N HIS A 594 -16.21 -8.78 -0.85
CA HIS A 594 -16.27 -7.34 -0.59
C HIS A 594 -15.42 -6.50 -1.55
N VAL A 595 -14.70 -7.12 -2.48
CA VAL A 595 -13.90 -6.44 -3.51
C VAL A 595 -14.52 -6.58 -4.89
N THR A 596 -14.34 -5.59 -5.74
CA THR A 596 -14.86 -5.67 -7.11
C THR A 596 -14.01 -6.59 -7.97
N THR A 597 -14.60 -7.15 -9.03
CA THR A 597 -13.87 -7.96 -10.01
C THR A 597 -12.72 -7.16 -10.65
N ASP A 598 -12.89 -5.86 -10.83
CA ASP A 598 -11.88 -4.98 -11.42
C ASP A 598 -10.70 -4.75 -10.46
N ASP A 599 -10.96 -4.62 -9.15
CA ASP A 599 -9.88 -4.54 -8.14
C ASP A 599 -8.99 -5.78 -8.17
N VAL A 600 -9.59 -6.98 -8.25
CA VAL A 600 -8.85 -8.24 -8.34
C VAL A 600 -8.01 -8.31 -9.63
N ARG A 601 -8.60 -7.95 -10.77
CA ARG A 601 -7.93 -7.97 -12.07
C ARG A 601 -6.81 -6.94 -12.16
N SER A 602 -6.93 -5.80 -11.48
CA SER A 602 -5.88 -4.77 -11.41
C SER A 602 -4.57 -5.28 -10.79
N LEU A 603 -4.63 -6.39 -10.04
CA LEU A 603 -3.47 -7.09 -9.46
C LEU A 603 -3.02 -8.31 -10.27
N ASP A 604 -3.47 -8.43 -11.54
CA ASP A 604 -3.23 -9.59 -12.41
C ASP A 604 -3.69 -10.92 -11.79
N ALA A 605 -4.74 -10.89 -10.95
CA ALA A 605 -5.32 -12.06 -10.30
C ALA A 605 -6.70 -12.42 -10.88
N GLU A 606 -7.11 -13.68 -10.71
CA GLU A 606 -8.40 -14.18 -11.20
C GLU A 606 -9.43 -14.25 -10.06
N PRO A 607 -10.53 -13.47 -10.12
CA PRO A 607 -11.62 -13.58 -9.17
C PRO A 607 -12.41 -14.86 -9.41
N VAL A 608 -12.59 -15.67 -8.36
CA VAL A 608 -13.28 -16.97 -8.42
C VAL A 608 -14.17 -17.17 -7.20
N ALA A 609 -15.13 -18.09 -7.30
CA ALA A 609 -15.87 -18.57 -6.14
C ALA A 609 -14.96 -19.38 -5.21
N LEU A 610 -15.27 -19.39 -3.90
CA LEU A 610 -14.48 -20.10 -2.88
C LEU A 610 -14.28 -21.58 -3.23
N ASP A 611 -15.32 -22.25 -3.67
CA ASP A 611 -15.26 -23.68 -4.03
C ASP A 611 -14.32 -23.96 -5.20
N ASP A 612 -14.33 -23.08 -6.22
CA ASP A 612 -13.41 -23.17 -7.35
C ASP A 612 -11.97 -22.91 -6.93
N LEU A 613 -11.75 -21.94 -6.03
CA LEU A 613 -10.45 -21.65 -5.45
C LEU A 613 -9.88 -22.89 -4.75
N LEU A 614 -10.65 -23.51 -3.85
CA LEU A 614 -10.22 -24.67 -3.08
C LEU A 614 -9.89 -25.86 -4.00
N ALA A 615 -10.73 -26.13 -5.00
CA ALA A 615 -10.51 -27.24 -5.93
C ALA A 615 -9.26 -27.05 -6.83
N ARG A 616 -8.85 -25.81 -7.09
CA ARG A 616 -7.80 -25.47 -8.06
C ARG A 616 -6.47 -25.07 -7.41
N ALA A 617 -6.45 -24.61 -6.17
CA ALA A 617 -5.26 -24.09 -5.53
C ALA A 617 -4.31 -25.20 -5.06
N ASP A 618 -3.01 -25.03 -5.32
CA ASP A 618 -1.93 -25.83 -4.74
C ASP A 618 -1.52 -25.29 -3.35
N ILE A 619 -1.66 -23.98 -3.13
CA ILE A 619 -1.63 -23.34 -1.80
C ILE A 619 -2.90 -22.52 -1.60
N VAL A 620 -3.54 -22.66 -0.45
CA VAL A 620 -4.57 -21.72 0.02
C VAL A 620 -3.98 -20.86 1.14
N SER A 621 -4.05 -19.55 1.01
CA SER A 621 -3.56 -18.58 2.00
C SER A 621 -4.71 -17.73 2.54
N LEU A 622 -4.80 -17.61 3.86
CA LEU A 622 -5.88 -16.90 4.55
C LEU A 622 -5.44 -15.48 4.92
N HIS A 623 -6.24 -14.49 4.49
CA HIS A 623 -6.04 -13.06 4.74
C HIS A 623 -7.35 -12.33 5.12
N ALA A 624 -8.44 -13.09 5.33
CA ALA A 624 -9.74 -12.55 5.70
C ALA A 624 -9.78 -12.09 7.18
N ALA A 625 -10.62 -11.09 7.47
CA ALA A 625 -10.97 -10.76 8.85
C ALA A 625 -11.91 -11.82 9.44
N VAL A 626 -11.94 -11.94 10.78
CA VAL A 626 -12.91 -12.80 11.48
C VAL A 626 -14.22 -12.04 11.66
N THR A 627 -15.28 -12.59 11.07
CA THR A 627 -16.68 -12.19 11.21
C THR A 627 -17.50 -13.41 11.60
N ASP A 628 -18.81 -13.26 11.79
CA ASP A 628 -19.69 -14.40 12.06
C ASP A 628 -19.73 -15.36 10.85
N GLU A 629 -19.57 -14.83 9.63
CA GLU A 629 -19.56 -15.60 8.39
C GLU A 629 -18.21 -16.29 8.09
N THR A 630 -17.09 -15.76 8.58
CA THR A 630 -15.73 -16.30 8.31
C THR A 630 -15.16 -17.11 9.48
N ARG A 631 -15.83 -17.14 10.63
CA ARG A 631 -15.43 -18.00 11.74
C ARG A 631 -15.59 -19.47 11.36
N GLY A 632 -14.53 -20.25 11.53
CA GLY A 632 -14.47 -21.64 11.09
C GLY A 632 -14.63 -21.79 9.58
N LEU A 633 -14.29 -20.75 8.79
CA LEU A 633 -14.41 -20.77 7.34
C LEU A 633 -13.75 -22.01 6.74
N MET A 634 -12.55 -22.38 7.19
CA MET A 634 -11.86 -23.60 6.80
C MET A 634 -12.23 -24.76 7.73
N ASP A 635 -13.44 -25.29 7.54
CA ASP A 635 -13.95 -26.50 8.18
C ASP A 635 -13.46 -27.80 7.50
N GLY A 636 -13.78 -28.96 8.07
CA GLY A 636 -13.41 -30.26 7.51
C GLY A 636 -13.93 -30.52 6.09
N VAL A 637 -15.08 -29.96 5.71
CA VAL A 637 -15.64 -30.12 4.36
C VAL A 637 -14.82 -29.34 3.34
N ARG A 638 -14.46 -28.09 3.66
CA ARG A 638 -13.65 -27.24 2.77
C ARG A 638 -12.19 -27.67 2.72
N LEU A 639 -11.62 -28.11 3.84
CA LEU A 639 -10.29 -28.71 3.86
C LEU A 639 -10.24 -29.96 2.96
N ALA A 640 -11.28 -30.79 2.94
CA ALA A 640 -11.37 -31.96 2.05
C ALA A 640 -11.58 -31.61 0.56
N ARG A 641 -12.02 -30.38 0.24
CA ARG A 641 -12.16 -29.89 -1.14
C ARG A 641 -10.85 -29.38 -1.73
N MET A 642 -9.86 -29.12 -0.89
CA MET A 642 -8.51 -28.78 -1.36
C MET A 642 -7.92 -29.95 -2.14
N LYS A 643 -6.97 -29.67 -3.05
CA LYS A 643 -6.25 -30.74 -3.74
C LYS A 643 -5.52 -31.62 -2.71
N ARG A 644 -5.45 -32.93 -2.99
CA ARG A 644 -4.55 -33.81 -2.23
C ARG A 644 -3.11 -33.32 -2.38
N GLY A 645 -2.42 -33.16 -1.24
CA GLY A 645 -1.07 -32.61 -1.18
C GLY A 645 -1.00 -31.08 -1.25
N ALA A 646 -2.13 -30.37 -1.27
CA ALA A 646 -2.15 -28.91 -1.16
C ALA A 646 -1.64 -28.45 0.21
N PHE A 647 -1.26 -27.17 0.27
CA PHE A 647 -0.80 -26.52 1.48
C PHE A 647 -1.77 -25.46 1.97
N LEU A 648 -1.86 -25.29 3.30
CA LEU A 648 -2.60 -24.20 3.93
C LEU A 648 -1.64 -23.24 4.61
N VAL A 649 -1.80 -21.94 4.38
CA VAL A 649 -1.06 -20.88 5.09
C VAL A 649 -2.06 -20.00 5.83
N ASN A 650 -1.89 -19.85 7.15
CA ASN A 650 -2.69 -18.95 7.97
C ASN A 650 -1.79 -17.94 8.70
N THR A 651 -1.75 -16.73 8.15
CA THR A 651 -1.11 -15.55 8.75
C THR A 651 -2.15 -14.49 9.15
N ALA A 652 -3.43 -14.88 9.20
CA ALA A 652 -4.54 -13.99 9.53
C ALA A 652 -5.00 -14.18 10.98
N ARG A 653 -5.88 -15.15 11.25
CA ARG A 653 -6.44 -15.44 12.57
C ARG A 653 -6.74 -16.92 12.71
N ALA A 654 -6.48 -17.48 13.89
CA ALA A 654 -6.74 -18.90 14.16
C ALA A 654 -8.21 -19.27 14.00
N ALA A 655 -9.12 -18.37 14.39
CA ALA A 655 -10.56 -18.58 14.32
C ALA A 655 -11.13 -18.76 12.89
N LEU A 656 -10.34 -18.55 11.84
CA LEU A 656 -10.74 -18.85 10.45
C LEU A 656 -10.68 -20.36 10.13
N VAL A 657 -9.99 -21.14 10.95
CA VAL A 657 -9.73 -22.57 10.71
C VAL A 657 -10.27 -23.38 11.87
N ASP A 658 -10.94 -24.49 11.56
CA ASP A 658 -11.23 -25.54 12.53
C ASP A 658 -9.93 -26.34 12.78
N GLU A 659 -9.23 -26.02 13.87
CA GLU A 659 -7.94 -26.65 14.23
C GLU A 659 -8.02 -28.18 14.35
N PRO A 660 -9.03 -28.78 15.02
CA PRO A 660 -9.26 -30.23 14.97
C PRO A 660 -9.38 -30.79 13.56
N ALA A 661 -10.14 -30.13 12.68
CA ALA A 661 -10.28 -30.59 11.29
C ALA A 661 -8.97 -30.47 10.50
N LEU A 662 -8.19 -29.42 10.73
CA LEU A 662 -6.87 -29.24 10.14
C LEU A 662 -5.90 -30.35 10.60
N LEU A 663 -5.89 -30.66 11.89
CA LEU A 663 -5.08 -31.74 12.46
C LEU A 663 -5.40 -33.09 11.79
N ASP A 664 -6.68 -33.40 11.61
CA ASP A 664 -7.11 -34.63 10.95
C ASP A 664 -6.69 -34.66 9.47
N ALA A 665 -6.87 -33.56 8.74
CA ALA A 665 -6.50 -33.45 7.32
C ALA A 665 -4.99 -33.61 7.09
N LEU A 666 -4.16 -33.07 7.99
CA LEU A 666 -2.71 -33.24 7.97
C LEU A 666 -2.29 -34.65 8.38
N SER A 667 -2.87 -35.20 9.45
CA SER A 667 -2.53 -36.53 9.98
C SER A 667 -2.84 -37.65 8.99
N ARG A 668 -3.92 -37.50 8.20
CA ARG A 668 -4.30 -38.45 7.13
C ARG A 668 -3.53 -38.23 5.83
N GLY A 669 -2.64 -37.24 5.76
CA GLY A 669 -1.90 -36.88 4.56
C GLY A 669 -2.79 -36.41 3.40
N HIS A 670 -3.96 -35.83 3.70
CA HIS A 670 -4.77 -35.17 2.68
C HIS A 670 -4.09 -33.86 2.27
N LEU A 671 -3.68 -33.04 3.26
CA LEU A 671 -2.83 -31.87 3.03
C LEU A 671 -1.35 -32.25 3.10
N GLY A 672 -0.54 -31.62 2.25
CA GLY A 672 0.91 -31.82 2.21
C GLY A 672 1.65 -31.14 3.37
N GLY A 673 1.02 -30.16 4.01
CA GLY A 673 1.54 -29.41 5.13
C GLY A 673 0.75 -28.14 5.40
N ALA A 674 1.10 -27.45 6.49
CA ALA A 674 0.52 -26.16 6.83
C ALA A 674 1.58 -25.22 7.40
N ALA A 675 1.39 -23.91 7.24
CA ALA A 675 2.15 -22.91 7.97
C ALA A 675 1.20 -22.00 8.76
N LEU A 676 1.43 -21.90 10.08
CA LEU A 676 0.54 -21.27 11.04
C LEU A 676 1.31 -20.24 11.84
N ASP A 677 0.91 -18.98 11.73
CA ASP A 677 1.43 -17.90 12.57
C ASP A 677 0.56 -17.64 13.80
N VAL A 678 -0.65 -18.19 13.83
CA VAL A 678 -1.70 -17.88 14.80
C VAL A 678 -2.34 -19.17 15.34
N PHE A 679 -2.72 -19.16 16.61
CA PHE A 679 -3.31 -20.31 17.31
C PHE A 679 -4.54 -19.91 18.13
N ALA A 680 -5.46 -20.84 18.39
CA ALA A 680 -6.66 -20.54 19.18
C ALA A 680 -6.31 -20.07 20.61
N GLN A 681 -5.22 -20.58 21.16
CA GLN A 681 -4.61 -20.11 22.40
C GLN A 681 -3.18 -19.67 22.13
N GLU A 682 -2.85 -18.42 22.49
CA GLU A 682 -1.53 -17.82 22.25
C GLU A 682 -0.87 -17.43 23.58
N PRO A 683 0.36 -17.94 23.87
CA PRO A 683 1.11 -18.93 23.09
C PRO A 683 0.49 -20.34 23.17
N PRO A 684 0.64 -21.20 22.14
CA PRO A 684 0.26 -22.59 22.24
C PRO A 684 1.16 -23.33 23.23
N GLY A 685 0.62 -24.37 23.88
CA GLY A 685 1.42 -25.30 24.67
C GLY A 685 2.49 -26.00 23.82
N ALA A 686 3.65 -26.32 24.40
CA ALA A 686 4.73 -27.02 23.68
C ALA A 686 4.32 -28.42 23.20
N ASP A 687 3.29 -29.00 23.83
CA ASP A 687 2.66 -30.28 23.53
C ASP A 687 1.48 -30.17 22.55
N HIS A 688 1.22 -28.99 21.99
CA HIS A 688 0.13 -28.77 21.05
C HIS A 688 0.24 -29.72 19.83
N PRO A 689 -0.78 -30.52 19.49
CA PRO A 689 -0.66 -31.60 18.49
C PRO A 689 -0.17 -31.15 17.11
N LEU A 690 -0.57 -29.96 16.65
CA LEU A 690 -0.09 -29.41 15.37
C LEU A 690 1.43 -29.15 15.37
N LEU A 691 2.04 -28.83 16.52
CA LEU A 691 3.48 -28.60 16.63
C LEU A 691 4.29 -29.89 16.56
N ALA A 692 3.67 -31.04 16.85
CA ALA A 692 4.32 -32.35 16.76
C ALA A 692 4.44 -32.84 15.29
N LEU A 693 3.71 -32.24 14.35
CA LEU A 693 3.71 -32.65 12.95
C LEU A 693 4.90 -32.04 12.19
N PRO A 694 5.78 -32.83 11.55
CA PRO A 694 6.94 -32.32 10.82
C PRO A 694 6.57 -31.58 9.52
N THR A 695 5.31 -31.65 9.09
CA THR A 695 4.76 -30.93 7.93
C THR A 695 4.12 -29.59 8.31
N VAL A 696 4.16 -29.22 9.59
CA VAL A 696 3.67 -27.94 10.10
C VAL A 696 4.83 -27.01 10.39
N ILE A 697 4.76 -25.80 9.84
CA ILE A 697 5.62 -24.67 10.20
C ILE A 697 4.80 -23.81 11.16
N ALA A 698 5.37 -23.48 12.31
CA ALA A 698 4.70 -22.68 13.33
C ALA A 698 5.58 -21.52 13.77
N THR A 699 4.97 -20.36 13.96
CA THR A 699 5.61 -19.16 14.52
C THR A 699 4.71 -18.54 15.58
N PRO A 700 5.29 -17.85 16.58
CA PRO A 700 4.53 -17.25 17.68
C PRO A 700 3.98 -15.87 17.28
N HIS A 701 3.10 -15.80 16.28
CA HIS A 701 2.44 -14.57 15.82
C HIS A 701 3.43 -13.46 15.40
N LEU A 702 4.36 -13.84 14.52
CA LEU A 702 5.42 -12.98 14.00
C LEU A 702 5.00 -12.09 12.83
N GLY A 703 3.81 -12.24 12.26
CA GLY A 703 3.42 -11.58 11.01
C GLY A 703 3.58 -10.06 11.02
N GLY A 704 3.34 -9.39 12.14
CA GLY A 704 3.56 -7.95 12.30
C GLY A 704 4.88 -7.57 12.99
N ASN A 705 5.72 -8.52 13.36
CA ASN A 705 6.89 -8.31 14.19
C ASN A 705 8.14 -7.97 13.35
N THR A 706 8.14 -6.79 12.72
CA THR A 706 9.31 -6.24 12.02
C THR A 706 9.59 -4.81 12.48
N VAL A 707 10.84 -4.37 12.36
CA VAL A 707 11.24 -3.00 12.69
C VAL A 707 10.52 -1.96 11.82
N ASP A 708 10.15 -2.33 10.60
CA ASP A 708 9.47 -1.45 9.64
C ASP A 708 8.02 -1.12 10.05
N VAL A 709 7.35 -2.01 10.80
CA VAL A 709 5.94 -1.78 11.19
C VAL A 709 5.80 -0.55 12.08
N ALA A 710 6.78 -0.28 12.95
CA ALA A 710 6.83 0.94 13.76
C ALA A 710 6.85 2.21 12.88
N GLY A 711 7.66 2.20 11.81
CA GLY A 711 7.68 3.30 10.85
C GLY A 711 6.42 3.39 9.98
N HIS A 712 5.81 2.26 9.61
CA HIS A 712 4.55 2.27 8.85
C HIS A 712 3.41 2.89 9.66
N GLN A 713 3.22 2.45 10.92
CA GLN A 713 2.15 2.98 11.77
C GLN A 713 2.40 4.44 12.14
N GLY A 714 3.65 4.80 12.44
CA GLY A 714 4.05 6.15 12.75
C GLY A 714 3.75 7.12 11.60
N ARG A 715 4.13 6.75 10.38
CA ARG A 715 3.84 7.58 9.17
C ARG A 715 2.36 7.79 8.95
N VAL A 716 1.53 6.74 9.07
CA VAL A 716 0.08 6.85 8.88
C VAL A 716 -0.54 7.78 9.92
N ILE A 717 -0.21 7.58 11.20
CA ILE A 717 -0.73 8.40 12.29
C ILE A 717 -0.26 9.84 12.20
N ALA A 718 1.03 10.07 11.98
CA ALA A 718 1.59 11.42 11.88
C ALA A 718 0.97 12.20 10.71
N ALA A 719 0.81 11.55 9.54
CA ALA A 719 0.19 12.17 8.37
C ALA A 719 -1.28 12.58 8.63
N ASP A 720 -2.09 11.70 9.23
CA ASP A 720 -3.50 12.03 9.50
C ASP A 720 -3.66 13.05 10.63
N LEU A 721 -2.83 12.96 11.67
CA LEU A 721 -2.82 13.95 12.74
C LEU A 721 -2.43 15.33 12.19
N ARG A 722 -1.47 15.37 11.27
CA ARG A 722 -1.07 16.60 10.57
C ARG A 722 -2.18 17.18 9.70
N LEU A 723 -2.94 16.34 8.98
CA LEU A 723 -4.12 16.80 8.24
C LEU A 723 -5.12 17.48 9.18
N LEU A 724 -5.45 16.83 10.29
CA LEU A 724 -6.39 17.36 11.28
C LEU A 724 -5.85 18.62 11.98
N TYR A 725 -4.55 18.68 12.26
CA TYR A 725 -3.86 19.86 12.81
C TYR A 725 -4.03 21.09 11.91
N HIS A 726 -3.99 20.91 10.60
CA HIS A 726 -4.20 21.98 9.61
C HIS A 726 -5.67 22.21 9.23
N GLY A 727 -6.64 21.59 9.92
CA GLY A 727 -8.06 21.78 9.60
C GLY A 727 -8.52 21.04 8.34
N ARG A 728 -7.78 20.01 7.92
CA ARG A 728 -8.14 19.11 6.82
C ARG A 728 -8.69 17.79 7.36
N ARG A 729 -9.53 17.10 6.58
CA ARG A 729 -10.10 15.81 7.00
C ARG A 729 -9.01 14.72 6.97
N PRO A 730 -8.78 13.98 8.07
CA PRO A 730 -7.86 12.85 8.09
C PRO A 730 -8.37 11.69 7.22
N ARG A 731 -7.46 10.88 6.68
CA ARG A 731 -7.78 9.78 5.77
C ARG A 731 -8.22 8.51 6.52
N HIS A 732 -7.65 8.23 7.68
CA HIS A 732 -7.92 7.03 8.47
C HIS A 732 -8.48 7.40 9.85
N ILE A 733 -9.79 7.64 9.88
CA ILE A 733 -10.58 7.92 11.08
C ILE A 733 -11.72 6.91 11.21
N LEU A 734 -11.98 6.44 12.43
CA LEU A 734 -13.04 5.45 12.68
C LEU A 734 -14.41 6.07 12.95
N ASN A 735 -14.43 7.27 13.53
CA ASN A 735 -15.63 7.99 13.95
C ASN A 735 -15.70 9.36 13.27
N THR A 736 -15.89 9.33 11.95
CA THR A 736 -15.96 10.53 11.08
C THR A 736 -16.97 11.57 11.54
N GLU A 737 -18.04 11.16 12.21
CA GLU A 737 -19.09 12.02 12.76
C GLU A 737 -18.56 13.01 13.80
N THR A 738 -17.45 12.70 14.47
CA THR A 738 -16.84 13.62 15.44
C THR A 738 -16.19 14.83 14.79
N LEU A 739 -15.92 14.79 13.48
CA LEU A 739 -15.31 15.92 12.76
C LEU A 739 -16.29 17.09 12.66
N ASP A 740 -17.58 16.82 12.66
CA ASP A 740 -18.60 17.86 12.56
C ASP A 740 -18.71 18.60 13.90
N GLY A 741 -18.14 19.82 13.95
CA GLY A 741 -18.05 20.61 15.17
C GLY A 741 -16.80 20.34 16.03
N PHE A 742 -15.84 19.56 15.52
CA PHE A 742 -14.55 19.35 16.17
C PHE A 742 -13.81 20.68 16.40
N SER A 743 -13.22 20.84 17.58
CA SER A 743 -12.38 21.98 17.92
C SER A 743 -11.22 21.57 18.83
N TRP A 744 -10.02 22.06 18.51
CA TRP A 744 -8.81 21.89 19.31
C TRP A 744 -8.83 22.67 20.63
N VAL A 745 -9.63 23.73 20.70
CA VAL A 745 -9.68 24.68 21.84
C VAL A 745 -11.07 24.78 22.49
N GLY A 746 -12.12 24.32 21.81
CA GLY A 746 -13.49 24.33 22.31
C GLY A 746 -13.74 23.38 23.50
N GLU A 747 -14.90 23.56 24.13
CA GLU A 747 -15.40 22.62 25.14
C GLU A 747 -15.82 21.30 24.49
N ARG A 748 -15.43 20.18 25.13
CA ARG A 748 -15.87 18.85 24.69
C ARG A 748 -17.31 18.59 25.12
N PRO A 749 -18.10 17.85 24.32
CA PRO A 749 -19.39 17.32 24.77
C PRO A 749 -19.28 16.61 26.12
N ALA A 750 -20.19 16.93 27.05
CA ALA A 750 -20.28 16.27 28.33
C ALA A 750 -21.22 15.05 28.23
N LEU A 751 -20.79 13.91 28.76
CA LEU A 751 -21.64 12.73 28.91
C LEU A 751 -22.58 12.92 30.10
N ASP A 752 -23.89 12.77 29.87
CA ASP A 752 -24.84 12.64 30.97
C ASP A 752 -24.72 11.27 31.66
N SER A 753 -25.24 11.16 32.90
CA SER A 753 -25.13 9.94 33.71
C SER A 753 -25.78 8.71 33.06
N ALA A 754 -26.80 8.89 32.20
CA ALA A 754 -27.50 7.80 31.52
C ALA A 754 -26.75 7.34 30.26
N ALA A 755 -26.10 8.25 29.53
CA ALA A 755 -25.19 7.96 28.42
C ALA A 755 -23.94 7.22 28.92
N PHE A 756 -23.37 7.67 30.04
CA PHE A 756 -22.24 6.99 30.68
C PHE A 756 -22.57 5.56 31.11
N ALA A 757 -23.74 5.36 31.76
CA ALA A 757 -24.18 4.02 32.17
C ALA A 757 -24.41 3.06 30.98
N ARG A 758 -24.91 3.57 29.85
CA ARG A 758 -25.10 2.78 28.62
C ARG A 758 -23.77 2.35 27.98
N LEU A 759 -22.78 3.25 27.94
CA LEU A 759 -21.44 2.93 27.45
C LEU A 759 -20.73 1.90 28.33
N GLY A 760 -20.89 2.00 29.66
CA GLY A 760 -20.34 1.04 30.61
C GLY A 760 -20.93 -0.38 30.54
N ALA A 761 -22.06 -0.57 29.83
CA ALA A 761 -22.70 -1.86 29.60
C ALA A 761 -22.23 -2.57 28.31
N GLY A 762 -21.44 -1.90 27.46
CA GLY A 762 -20.90 -2.46 26.22
C GLY A 762 -19.64 -3.33 26.43
N PRO A 763 -19.10 -3.93 25.35
CA PRO A 763 -17.84 -4.67 25.38
C PRO A 763 -16.69 -3.74 25.83
N ARG A 764 -15.91 -4.17 26.82
CA ARG A 764 -14.79 -3.36 27.32
C ARG A 764 -13.57 -3.48 26.41
N PRO A 765 -12.74 -2.42 26.30
CA PRO A 765 -11.52 -2.51 25.51
C PRO A 765 -10.51 -3.48 26.13
N VAL A 766 -9.72 -4.15 25.28
CA VAL A 766 -8.77 -5.21 25.66
C VAL A 766 -7.42 -5.05 24.95
N VAL A 767 -6.38 -5.69 25.48
CA VAL A 767 -5.01 -5.60 24.92
C VAL A 767 -4.90 -6.35 23.59
N SER A 768 -5.60 -7.47 23.38
CA SER A 768 -5.54 -8.25 22.14
C SER A 768 -6.88 -8.91 21.80
N ASP A 769 -7.07 -9.23 20.51
CA ASP A 769 -8.27 -9.86 19.93
C ASP A 769 -8.35 -11.39 20.16
N VAL A 770 -7.49 -11.97 21.01
CA VAL A 770 -7.43 -13.42 21.20
C VAL A 770 -8.66 -13.87 22.00
N GLN A 771 -9.66 -14.39 21.28
CA GLN A 771 -10.87 -14.96 21.87
C GLN A 771 -10.62 -16.44 22.22
N GLY A 772 -10.45 -16.73 23.52
CA GLY A 772 -10.46 -18.11 24.01
C GLY A 772 -11.86 -18.74 23.88
N PRO A 773 -11.97 -20.08 23.79
CA PRO A 773 -13.26 -20.76 23.69
C PRO A 773 -14.09 -20.57 24.96
N ALA A 774 -15.41 -20.42 24.80
CA ALA A 774 -16.38 -20.43 25.89
C ALA A 774 -16.23 -21.72 26.69
N ALA A 775 -16.15 -21.59 28.02
CA ALA A 775 -15.98 -22.71 28.94
C ALA A 775 -17.10 -23.74 28.77
N ALA A 776 -16.79 -24.87 28.13
CA ALA A 776 -17.58 -26.08 28.22
C ALA A 776 -17.24 -26.76 29.55
N SER A 777 -18.26 -26.99 30.37
CA SER A 777 -18.17 -27.77 31.60
C SER A 777 -17.70 -29.20 31.28
N VAL A 778 -16.55 -29.59 31.82
CA VAL A 778 -16.10 -30.98 31.83
C VAL A 778 -16.21 -31.49 33.25
N ASP A 779 -17.07 -32.50 33.41
CA ASP A 779 -17.29 -33.25 34.64
C ASP A 779 -15.99 -33.89 35.13
N SER A 780 -15.75 -33.75 36.43
CA SER A 780 -14.67 -34.41 37.14
C SER A 780 -15.00 -35.88 37.37
N ALA A 781 -14.29 -36.79 36.72
CA ALA A 781 -14.17 -38.17 37.16
C ALA A 781 -12.81 -38.74 36.76
N ALA A 782 -12.18 -39.44 37.72
CA ALA A 782 -10.93 -40.21 37.65
C ALA A 782 -9.63 -39.43 37.88
N ALA A 783 -9.34 -39.17 39.16
CA ALA A 783 -7.99 -39.08 39.69
C ALA A 783 -7.91 -39.95 40.95
N GLU A 784 -7.62 -41.23 40.76
CA GLU A 784 -7.12 -42.12 41.81
C GLU A 784 -5.87 -42.81 41.26
N GLU A 785 -4.92 -43.05 42.17
CA GLU A 785 -3.63 -43.73 42.01
C GLU A 785 -2.49 -42.92 41.39
N CYS A 786 -1.71 -42.26 42.25
CA CYS A 786 -0.34 -42.72 42.54
C CYS A 786 0.23 -42.00 43.78
N GLU A 787 -0.12 -42.51 44.96
CA GLU A 787 0.69 -42.30 46.16
C GLU A 787 1.94 -43.21 46.11
N THR A 788 2.97 -42.78 46.83
CA THR A 788 4.24 -43.46 47.16
C THR A 788 5.39 -43.35 46.16
N VAL A 789 6.24 -42.32 46.32
CA VAL A 789 7.62 -42.45 46.83
C VAL A 789 8.02 -41.11 47.48
N ALA A 790 7.60 -40.92 48.74
CA ALA A 790 8.19 -39.93 49.63
C ALA A 790 9.23 -40.63 50.50
N ALA A 791 10.52 -40.43 50.20
CA ALA A 791 11.63 -40.32 51.16
C ALA A 791 12.98 -40.54 50.46
N ARG A 792 13.76 -39.45 50.30
CA ARG A 792 15.21 -39.38 50.64
C ARG A 792 15.79 -37.99 50.30
N GLY A 793 15.94 -37.18 51.35
CA GLY A 793 17.05 -36.23 51.62
C GLY A 793 17.46 -35.15 50.60
N SER A 794 17.03 -33.90 50.84
CA SER A 794 17.87 -32.67 50.88
C SER A 794 17.05 -31.34 50.96
N GLY A 795 15.72 -31.37 50.93
CA GLY A 795 14.85 -30.18 50.80
C GLY A 795 14.54 -29.34 52.06
N ALA A 796 15.24 -29.53 53.19
CA ALA A 796 14.83 -28.90 54.47
C ALA A 796 15.04 -27.38 54.56
N ALA A 797 15.91 -26.79 53.74
CA ALA A 797 16.31 -25.38 53.85
C ALA A 797 15.43 -24.39 53.03
N PRO A 798 15.07 -24.65 51.75
CA PRO A 798 14.21 -23.76 50.95
C PRO A 798 12.78 -23.65 51.48
N ALA A 799 12.21 -24.77 51.94
CA ALA A 799 10.87 -24.81 52.52
C ALA A 799 10.77 -24.04 53.85
N ALA A 800 11.88 -23.87 54.57
CA ALA A 800 11.92 -23.08 55.80
C ALA A 800 11.84 -21.57 55.53
N VAL A 801 12.56 -21.07 54.52
CA VAL A 801 12.50 -19.67 54.08
C VAL A 801 11.10 -19.32 53.56
N LEU A 802 10.52 -20.18 52.72
CA LEU A 802 9.15 -19.99 52.22
C LEU A 802 8.12 -20.04 53.34
N ARG A 803 8.21 -20.99 54.28
CA ARG A 803 7.31 -21.04 55.44
C ARG A 803 7.36 -19.75 56.28
N ARG A 804 8.56 -19.23 56.53
CA ARG A 804 8.77 -18.00 57.29
C ARG A 804 8.26 -16.75 56.56
N PHE A 805 8.45 -16.70 55.24
CA PHE A 805 7.91 -15.66 54.38
C PHE A 805 6.38 -15.65 54.39
N LEU A 806 5.74 -16.82 54.29
CA LEU A 806 4.28 -16.95 54.28
C LEU A 806 3.66 -16.60 55.65
N GLU A 807 4.27 -17.04 56.76
CA GLU A 807 3.89 -16.61 58.13
C GLU A 807 3.98 -15.09 58.30
N GLY A 808 5.02 -14.47 57.73
CA GLY A 808 5.19 -13.01 57.71
C GLY A 808 4.11 -12.30 56.90
N ALA A 809 3.67 -12.91 55.79
CA ALA A 809 2.62 -12.36 54.93
C ALA A 809 1.24 -12.36 55.60
N GLU A 810 0.86 -13.43 56.32
CA GLU A 810 -0.40 -13.48 57.09
C GLU A 810 -0.43 -12.45 58.23
N GLY A 811 0.75 -12.14 58.78
CA GLY A 811 0.98 -11.20 59.88
C GLY A 811 0.91 -9.72 59.51
N ASP A 812 1.04 -9.36 58.23
CA ASP A 812 1.43 -8.01 57.82
C ASP A 812 0.24 -7.03 57.67
N ALA A 813 0.36 -5.87 58.33
CA ALA A 813 -0.70 -4.86 58.35
C ALA A 813 -0.87 -4.11 57.02
N ALA A 814 0.14 -4.06 56.15
CA ALA A 814 0.02 -3.48 54.81
C ALA A 814 -0.70 -4.45 53.86
N LEU A 815 -0.35 -5.74 53.92
CA LEU A 815 -1.02 -6.79 53.13
C LEU A 815 -2.50 -6.97 53.52
N ARG A 816 -2.87 -6.86 54.81
CA ARG A 816 -4.28 -6.87 55.22
C ARG A 816 -5.08 -5.65 54.74
N ARG A 817 -4.46 -4.47 54.65
CA ARG A 817 -5.09 -3.27 54.06
C ARG A 817 -5.34 -3.44 52.56
N PHE A 818 -4.44 -4.14 51.87
CA PHE A 818 -4.65 -4.53 50.48
C PHE A 818 -5.79 -5.54 50.33
N ALA A 819 -5.82 -6.59 51.17
CA ALA A 819 -6.89 -7.60 51.21
C ALA A 819 -8.28 -7.04 51.54
N ALA A 820 -8.36 -5.90 52.25
CA ALA A 820 -9.63 -5.25 52.56
C ALA A 820 -10.32 -4.61 51.34
N ARG A 821 -9.58 -4.47 50.22
CA ARG A 821 -10.05 -3.77 49.01
C ARG A 821 -9.92 -4.61 47.73
N HIS A 822 -9.24 -5.76 47.80
CA HIS A 822 -8.92 -6.59 46.64
C HIS A 822 -9.05 -8.06 47.00
N THR A 823 -9.60 -8.86 46.09
CA THR A 823 -9.66 -10.31 46.21
C THR A 823 -8.78 -10.94 45.13
N VAL A 824 -7.71 -11.62 45.51
CA VAL A 824 -6.75 -12.24 44.59
C VAL A 824 -6.22 -13.55 45.19
N ARG A 825 -6.35 -14.66 44.46
CA ARG A 825 -5.73 -15.95 44.81
C ARG A 825 -4.58 -16.26 43.88
N SER A 826 -3.39 -16.40 44.45
CA SER A 826 -2.16 -16.56 43.68
C SER A 826 -1.53 -17.90 43.96
N HIS A 827 -1.16 -18.64 42.91
CA HIS A 827 -0.48 -19.92 43.01
C HIS A 827 0.90 -19.84 42.37
N TYR A 828 1.93 -20.30 43.09
CA TYR A 828 3.32 -20.25 42.67
C TYR A 828 3.90 -21.65 42.59
N VAL A 829 4.49 -21.99 41.45
CA VAL A 829 5.16 -23.28 41.20
C VAL A 829 6.64 -23.03 40.92
N VAL A 830 7.50 -23.58 41.78
CA VAL A 830 8.96 -23.56 41.66
C VAL A 830 9.40 -24.84 40.94
N SER A 831 9.46 -24.74 39.61
CA SER A 831 9.52 -25.88 38.68
C SER A 831 10.73 -26.81 38.84
N ASP A 832 11.87 -26.30 39.30
CA ASP A 832 13.14 -27.02 39.48
C ASP A 832 13.33 -27.56 40.91
N LEU A 833 12.54 -27.11 41.89
CA LEU A 833 12.55 -27.61 43.27
C LEU A 833 11.33 -28.50 43.60
N GLY A 834 10.33 -28.56 42.72
CA GLY A 834 9.09 -29.30 42.96
C GLY A 834 8.30 -28.75 44.16
N LEU A 835 8.46 -27.46 44.45
CA LEU A 835 7.76 -26.77 45.54
C LEU A 835 6.66 -25.90 44.96
N GLU A 836 5.54 -25.85 45.64
CA GLU A 836 4.44 -24.96 45.31
C GLU A 836 3.89 -24.28 46.58
N PHE A 837 3.35 -23.08 46.44
CA PHE A 837 2.76 -22.31 47.53
C PHE A 837 1.72 -21.33 47.01
N HIS A 838 0.87 -20.83 47.89
CA HIS A 838 -0.15 -19.84 47.56
C HIS A 838 -0.16 -18.65 48.52
N ILE A 839 -0.66 -17.53 48.01
CA ILE A 839 -0.98 -16.33 48.79
C ILE A 839 -2.34 -15.84 48.31
N GLU A 840 -3.31 -15.80 49.22
CA GLU A 840 -4.69 -15.41 48.99
C GLU A 840 -5.01 -14.15 49.79
N PHE A 841 -5.58 -13.17 49.10
CA PHE A 841 -6.14 -11.96 49.69
C PHE A 841 -7.66 -12.07 49.55
N VAL A 842 -8.38 -12.27 50.65
CA VAL A 842 -9.85 -12.49 50.62
C VAL A 842 -10.50 -11.81 51.83
N ASP A 843 -11.49 -10.97 51.61
CA ASP A 843 -12.33 -10.35 52.66
C ASP A 843 -11.55 -9.69 53.82
N GLY A 844 -10.46 -8.96 53.52
CA GLY A 844 -9.63 -8.32 54.54
C GLY A 844 -8.65 -9.25 55.27
N ARG A 845 -8.56 -10.52 54.87
CA ARG A 845 -7.62 -11.51 55.38
C ARG A 845 -6.59 -11.88 54.33
N VAL A 846 -5.40 -12.23 54.81
CA VAL A 846 -4.30 -12.79 54.01
C VAL A 846 -4.13 -14.23 54.48
N GLU A 847 -4.35 -15.19 53.59
CA GLU A 847 -4.12 -16.62 53.83
C GLU A 847 -2.94 -17.05 52.96
N ALA A 848 -1.92 -17.69 53.53
CA ALA A 848 -0.72 -18.05 52.79
C ALA A 848 -0.15 -19.39 53.27
N GLY A 849 0.07 -20.32 52.36
CA GLY A 849 0.44 -21.69 52.72
C GLY A 849 1.32 -22.38 51.68
N LEU A 850 2.08 -23.39 52.14
CA LEU A 850 2.77 -24.31 51.25
C LEU A 850 1.77 -25.31 50.66
N GLY A 851 1.92 -25.63 49.38
CA GLY A 851 0.96 -26.41 48.61
C GLY A 851 0.02 -25.55 47.74
N PRO A 852 -0.81 -26.19 46.92
CA PRO A 852 -1.72 -25.51 46.03
C PRO A 852 -2.87 -24.87 46.84
N PRO A 853 -3.50 -23.80 46.33
CA PRO A 853 -4.62 -23.16 47.02
C PRO A 853 -5.83 -24.11 47.11
N ALA A 854 -6.64 -23.97 48.15
CA ALA A 854 -7.82 -24.82 48.37
C ALA A 854 -8.94 -24.61 47.32
N ARG A 855 -8.86 -23.51 46.56
CA ARG A 855 -9.72 -23.17 45.42
C ARG A 855 -8.86 -22.80 44.21
N PRO A 856 -9.39 -22.89 42.97
CA PRO A 856 -8.63 -22.52 41.77
C PRO A 856 -8.05 -21.09 41.88
N ALA A 857 -6.79 -20.94 41.51
CA ALA A 857 -6.09 -19.67 41.58
C ALA A 857 -6.56 -18.69 40.49
N ASP A 858 -6.69 -17.42 40.84
CA ASP A 858 -6.98 -16.34 39.89
C ASP A 858 -5.74 -16.00 39.05
N ALA A 859 -4.53 -16.23 39.60
CA ALA A 859 -3.24 -16.03 38.95
C ALA A 859 -2.26 -17.17 39.29
N GLY A 860 -1.71 -17.84 38.26
CA GLY A 860 -0.72 -18.90 38.38
C GLY A 860 0.63 -18.47 37.82
N LEU A 861 1.69 -18.60 38.62
CA LEU A 861 3.06 -18.25 38.26
C LEU A 861 3.95 -19.49 38.34
N LYS A 862 4.68 -19.78 37.26
CA LYS A 862 5.63 -20.90 37.20
C LYS A 862 7.01 -20.41 36.78
N ALA A 863 8.01 -20.60 37.64
CA ALA A 863 9.39 -20.16 37.41
C ALA A 863 10.40 -21.17 37.97
N ARG A 864 11.67 -20.99 37.64
CA ARG A 864 12.79 -21.64 38.35
C ARG A 864 13.07 -20.92 39.67
N ALA A 865 13.71 -21.62 40.61
CA ALA A 865 14.06 -21.11 41.93
C ALA A 865 14.89 -19.82 41.86
N GLU A 866 15.84 -19.74 40.91
CA GLU A 866 16.65 -18.54 40.64
C GLU A 866 15.78 -17.32 40.28
N ILE A 867 14.78 -17.51 39.44
CA ILE A 867 13.92 -16.44 38.94
C ILE A 867 13.00 -15.97 40.04
N LEU A 868 12.44 -16.91 40.81
CA LEU A 868 11.55 -16.60 41.92
C LEU A 868 12.32 -15.92 43.07
N ASP A 869 13.54 -16.37 43.38
CA ASP A 869 14.43 -15.71 44.35
C ASP A 869 14.81 -14.30 43.92
N ALA A 870 15.10 -14.11 42.63
CA ALA A 870 15.41 -12.81 42.07
C ALA A 870 14.21 -11.84 42.11
N ILE A 871 13.00 -12.36 41.87
CA ILE A 871 11.75 -11.59 41.96
C ILE A 871 11.46 -11.13 43.39
N PHE A 872 11.50 -12.06 44.36
CA PHE A 872 11.18 -11.74 45.75
C PHE A 872 12.34 -11.07 46.50
N SER A 873 13.55 -11.05 45.96
CA SER A 873 14.65 -10.19 46.44
C SER A 873 14.70 -8.80 45.79
N GLY A 874 13.84 -8.54 44.81
CA GLY A 874 13.81 -7.27 44.08
C GLY A 874 14.95 -7.09 43.07
N SER A 875 15.78 -8.11 42.82
CA SER A 875 16.88 -8.06 41.83
C SER A 875 16.40 -8.32 40.39
N LEU A 876 15.20 -8.87 40.23
CA LEU A 876 14.53 -9.05 38.93
C LEU A 876 13.06 -8.63 39.04
N SER A 877 12.57 -7.80 38.12
CA SER A 877 11.13 -7.50 38.05
C SER A 877 10.37 -8.72 37.51
N GLY A 878 9.24 -9.07 38.14
CA GLY A 878 8.35 -10.15 37.67
C GLY A 878 7.87 -9.92 36.23
N ASN A 879 7.63 -8.66 35.84
CA ASN A 879 7.26 -8.31 34.45
C ASN A 879 8.43 -8.54 33.49
N ARG A 880 9.66 -8.16 33.87
CA ARG A 880 10.85 -8.40 33.05
C ARG A 880 11.10 -9.90 32.89
N ALA A 881 10.84 -10.71 33.91
CA ALA A 881 10.94 -12.17 33.83
C ALA A 881 9.86 -12.78 32.91
N ALA A 882 8.61 -12.30 32.96
CA ALA A 882 7.53 -12.77 32.10
C ALA A 882 7.77 -12.39 30.62
N MET A 883 8.14 -11.13 30.36
CA MET A 883 8.39 -10.61 29.00
C MET A 883 9.64 -11.19 28.33
N THR A 884 10.59 -11.71 29.11
CA THR A 884 11.78 -12.42 28.60
C THR A 884 11.62 -13.93 28.56
N GLY A 885 10.42 -14.46 28.86
CA GLY A 885 10.11 -15.90 28.87
C GLY A 885 10.76 -16.68 30.02
N ARG A 886 11.35 -16.01 31.01
CA ARG A 886 11.98 -16.62 32.19
C ARG A 886 10.96 -16.97 33.29
N LEU A 887 9.74 -16.46 33.19
CA LEU A 887 8.60 -16.72 34.08
C LEU A 887 7.37 -17.03 33.23
N SER A 888 6.73 -18.18 33.46
CA SER A 888 5.45 -18.53 32.84
C SER A 888 4.30 -18.04 33.71
N PHE A 889 3.29 -17.47 33.07
CA PHE A 889 2.12 -16.87 33.71
C PHE A 889 0.82 -17.46 33.14
N SER A 890 -0.18 -17.64 33.99
CA SER A 890 -1.52 -18.13 33.63
C SER A 890 -2.58 -17.47 34.51
N GLY A 891 -3.82 -17.31 34.03
CA GLY A 891 -4.92 -16.68 34.78
C GLY A 891 -5.18 -15.22 34.42
N ASP A 892 -5.86 -14.48 35.30
CA ASP A 892 -6.26 -13.07 35.08
C ASP A 892 -5.05 -12.13 35.24
N VAL A 893 -4.56 -11.65 34.10
CA VAL A 893 -3.44 -10.70 33.98
C VAL A 893 -3.67 -9.44 34.81
N ARG A 894 -4.91 -8.95 34.94
CA ARG A 894 -5.23 -7.74 35.70
C ARG A 894 -5.06 -7.97 37.21
N LEU A 895 -5.46 -9.13 37.72
CA LEU A 895 -5.31 -9.49 39.13
C LEU A 895 -3.85 -9.76 39.48
N ALA A 896 -3.10 -10.41 38.58
CA ALA A 896 -1.66 -10.61 38.73
C ALA A 896 -0.86 -9.29 38.72
N MET A 897 -1.23 -8.34 37.87
CA MET A 897 -0.64 -6.99 37.87
C MET A 897 -1.02 -6.20 39.12
N GLY A 898 -2.22 -6.42 39.69
CA GLY A 898 -2.62 -5.87 40.98
C GLY A 898 -1.68 -6.25 42.14
N MET A 899 -0.99 -7.39 42.04
CA MET A 899 0.01 -7.81 43.02
C MET A 899 1.28 -6.94 43.04
N GLN A 900 1.53 -6.16 41.99
CA GLN A 900 2.65 -5.21 41.97
C GLN A 900 2.53 -4.15 43.08
N ARG A 901 1.30 -3.80 43.46
CA ARG A 901 1.00 -2.83 44.52
C ARG A 901 1.48 -3.29 45.89
N VAL A 902 1.59 -4.60 46.10
CA VAL A 902 2.12 -5.22 47.33
C VAL A 902 3.50 -5.82 47.14
N GLN A 903 4.10 -5.71 45.95
CA GLN A 903 5.39 -6.32 45.63
C GLN A 903 6.51 -5.80 46.53
N LYS A 904 6.51 -4.51 46.86
CA LYS A 904 7.49 -3.92 47.79
C LYS A 904 7.37 -4.52 49.21
N ASP A 905 6.15 -4.81 49.66
CA ASP A 905 5.89 -5.44 50.95
C ASP A 905 6.26 -6.93 50.93
N LEU A 906 5.95 -7.64 49.85
CA LEU A 906 6.36 -9.04 49.66
C LEU A 906 7.89 -9.17 49.58
N ILE A 907 8.58 -8.26 48.90
CA ILE A 907 10.05 -8.21 48.86
C ILE A 907 10.63 -7.97 50.25
N ARG A 908 10.06 -7.03 51.01
CA ARG A 908 10.48 -6.75 52.39
C ARG A 908 10.33 -7.99 53.28
N LEU A 909 9.17 -8.65 53.22
CA LEU A 909 8.88 -9.84 54.03
C LEU A 909 9.75 -11.02 53.64
N TYR A 910 9.98 -11.24 52.35
CA TYR A 910 10.85 -12.30 51.86
C TYR A 910 12.31 -12.06 52.22
N THR A 911 12.79 -10.82 52.10
CA THR A 911 14.17 -10.45 52.48
C THR A 911 14.39 -10.62 53.98
N ALA A 912 13.44 -10.21 54.82
CA ALA A 912 13.51 -10.45 56.26
C ALA A 912 13.49 -11.95 56.61
N ALA A 913 12.64 -12.74 55.96
CA ALA A 913 12.59 -14.20 56.13
C ALA A 913 13.92 -14.87 55.72
N ARG A 914 14.60 -14.35 54.68
CA ARG A 914 15.92 -14.83 54.26
C ARG A 914 17.02 -14.50 55.27
N GLU A 915 17.03 -13.28 55.80
CA GLU A 915 18.02 -12.85 56.80
C GLU A 915 17.90 -13.65 58.10
N GLU A 916 16.68 -13.89 58.59
CA GLU A 916 16.41 -14.73 59.76
C GLU A 916 16.83 -16.19 59.57
N CYS A 917 16.80 -16.68 58.32
CA CYS A 917 17.26 -18.02 57.95
C CYS A 917 18.75 -18.06 57.57
N GLY A 918 19.55 -17.05 57.92
CA GLY A 918 21.00 -17.03 57.70
C GLY A 918 21.45 -16.69 56.28
N GLY A 919 20.63 -15.95 55.52
CA GLY A 919 20.98 -15.46 54.17
C GLY A 919 20.89 -16.51 53.06
N LEU A 920 20.19 -17.63 53.32
CA LEU A 920 20.01 -18.70 52.35
C LEU A 920 19.34 -18.20 51.07
N ARG A 921 19.93 -18.51 49.90
CA ARG A 921 19.32 -18.30 48.57
C ARG A 921 18.59 -19.56 48.13
N LEU A 922 17.42 -19.45 47.51
CA LEU A 922 16.74 -20.61 46.91
C LEU A 922 17.64 -21.31 45.87
N GLU A 923 18.49 -20.54 45.17
CA GLU A 923 19.51 -21.01 44.20
C GLU A 923 20.53 -21.99 44.81
N ALA A 924 21.05 -21.70 46.01
CA ALA A 924 22.11 -22.48 46.64
C ALA A 924 21.66 -23.89 47.10
N ALA A 925 20.35 -24.14 47.13
CA ALA A 925 19.77 -25.45 47.39
C ALA A 925 19.50 -26.24 46.10
N ALA A 926 19.20 -25.57 44.98
CA ALA A 926 19.05 -26.18 43.66
C ALA A 926 20.39 -26.70 43.12
N GLU A 927 21.48 -25.95 43.33
CA GLU A 927 22.85 -26.35 42.95
C GLU A 927 23.33 -27.62 43.69
N ARG A 928 22.88 -27.85 44.94
CA ARG A 928 23.19 -29.08 45.70
C ARG A 928 22.39 -30.30 45.26
N SER A 929 21.18 -30.12 44.72
CA SER A 929 20.40 -31.20 44.10
C SER A 929 20.92 -31.54 42.69
N ALA A 930 21.40 -30.55 41.93
CA ALA A 930 21.97 -30.76 40.59
C ALA A 930 23.33 -31.50 40.62
N ALA A 931 24.14 -31.28 41.67
CA ALA A 931 25.45 -31.94 41.83
C ALA A 931 25.38 -33.47 42.06
N ALA A 932 24.20 -34.04 42.34
CA ALA A 932 24.01 -35.49 42.50
C ALA A 932 23.71 -36.22 41.17
N LEU A 933 23.53 -35.52 40.05
CA LEU A 933 23.00 -36.09 38.79
C LEU A 933 23.88 -35.93 37.54
N SER A 934 25.11 -35.41 37.64
CA SER A 934 25.97 -35.27 36.45
C SER A 934 27.44 -35.59 36.71
N GLY A 935 27.96 -36.58 35.98
CA GLY A 935 29.38 -36.89 35.82
C GLY A 935 30.16 -35.80 35.04
N PRO A 936 31.46 -36.00 34.77
CA PRO A 936 32.42 -34.91 34.60
C PRO A 936 32.24 -34.14 33.27
N PRO A 937 32.62 -32.85 33.22
CA PRO A 937 32.47 -32.00 32.04
C PRO A 937 33.63 -32.18 31.06
N ALA A 938 33.31 -32.15 29.77
CA ALA A 938 34.30 -32.03 28.70
C ALA A 938 34.40 -30.57 28.24
N ALA A 939 35.58 -30.01 28.51
CA ALA A 939 36.34 -28.94 27.84
C ALA A 939 35.61 -27.79 27.11
N GLU A 940 35.86 -26.59 27.65
CA GLU A 940 35.82 -25.30 26.97
C GLU A 940 36.59 -25.33 25.63
N THR A 941 35.99 -24.76 24.59
CA THR A 941 36.73 -24.27 23.42
C THR A 941 36.35 -22.83 23.12
N ALA A 942 37.40 -22.03 23.01
CA ALA A 942 37.41 -20.58 22.94
C ALA A 942 36.69 -20.04 21.70
N VAL A 943 35.92 -18.98 21.92
CA VAL A 943 35.40 -18.10 20.88
C VAL A 943 36.57 -17.27 20.34
N VAL A 944 36.98 -17.55 19.10
CA VAL A 944 37.91 -16.71 18.34
C VAL A 944 37.15 -15.49 17.85
N SER A 945 37.53 -14.32 18.35
CA SER A 945 37.19 -13.01 17.80
C SER A 945 37.79 -12.87 16.40
N VAL A 946 36.95 -12.73 15.39
CA VAL A 946 37.36 -12.33 14.03
C VAL A 946 37.11 -10.84 13.90
N GLU A 947 38.19 -10.06 13.81
CA GLU A 947 38.13 -8.64 13.43
C GLU A 947 37.60 -8.50 12.00
N PRO A 948 36.70 -7.54 11.73
CA PRO A 948 36.33 -7.21 10.36
C PRO A 948 37.48 -6.45 9.70
N THR A 949 38.04 -7.06 8.67
CA THR A 949 39.04 -6.46 7.79
C THR A 949 38.38 -5.34 6.97
N THR A 950 39.04 -4.20 6.98
CA THR A 950 38.69 -2.98 6.26
C THR A 950 38.72 -3.18 4.75
N ALA A 951 37.56 -3.00 4.10
CA ALA A 951 37.47 -2.72 2.68
C ALA A 951 36.80 -1.35 2.52
N ALA A 952 37.57 -0.41 1.95
CA ALA A 952 37.17 0.96 1.72
C ALA A 952 35.88 1.05 0.87
N GLY A 953 34.82 1.56 1.48
CA GLY A 953 33.55 1.90 0.84
C GLY A 953 33.24 3.36 1.11
N ARG A 954 32.99 4.10 0.02
CA ARG A 954 32.70 5.54 0.00
C ARG A 954 31.64 5.95 1.01
N GLU A 955 31.91 7.04 1.74
CA GLU A 955 30.94 7.79 2.53
C GLU A 955 29.74 8.18 1.65
N VAL A 956 28.57 7.68 2.02
CA VAL A 956 27.28 8.20 1.55
C VAL A 956 26.85 9.24 2.58
N ALA A 957 26.91 10.52 2.19
CA ALA A 957 26.49 11.63 3.03
C ALA A 957 24.97 11.59 3.27
N ALA A 958 24.57 11.79 4.54
CA ALA A 958 23.20 11.86 4.99
C ALA A 958 22.46 13.07 4.38
N CYS A 959 21.30 12.84 3.78
CA CYS A 959 20.33 13.87 3.40
C CYS A 959 19.44 14.21 4.60
N SER A 960 19.23 15.51 4.85
CA SER A 960 18.42 16.08 5.95
C SER A 960 16.90 15.91 5.80
N GLU A 961 16.16 15.97 6.92
CA GLU A 961 14.72 15.68 7.09
C GLU A 961 13.72 16.55 6.31
N GLY A 962 14.02 17.80 5.92
CA GLY A 962 13.10 18.69 5.16
C GLY A 962 12.83 18.24 3.71
N GLY A 963 13.23 17.01 3.41
CA GLY A 963 13.34 16.37 2.14
C GLY A 963 12.62 15.02 2.04
N ARG A 964 11.52 14.80 2.75
CA ARG A 964 10.54 13.76 2.37
C ARG A 964 9.09 14.27 2.37
N GLU A 965 8.95 15.56 2.59
CA GLU A 965 7.72 16.31 2.75
C GLU A 965 7.26 16.99 1.46
N ALA A 966 8.13 17.67 0.71
CA ALA A 966 7.77 18.40 -0.50
C ALA A 966 7.39 17.52 -1.71
N ARG A 967 7.93 16.31 -1.87
CA ARG A 967 7.65 15.35 -2.95
C ARG A 967 6.39 14.56 -2.61
N ALA A 968 6.20 14.24 -1.33
CA ALA A 968 4.94 13.72 -0.85
C ALA A 968 3.80 14.74 -0.97
N GLU A 969 4.06 16.02 -0.72
CA GLU A 969 3.10 17.12 -0.86
C GLU A 969 2.78 17.42 -2.33
N LEU A 970 3.78 17.47 -3.21
CA LEU A 970 3.59 17.61 -4.66
C LEU A 970 2.75 16.45 -5.23
N ALA A 971 3.05 15.21 -4.84
CA ALA A 971 2.27 14.04 -5.25
C ALA A 971 0.84 14.08 -4.67
N SER A 972 0.68 14.50 -3.41
CA SER A 972 -0.64 14.58 -2.76
C SER A 972 -1.53 15.66 -3.37
N VAL A 973 -0.98 16.81 -3.76
CA VAL A 973 -1.76 17.88 -4.40
C VAL A 973 -2.17 17.47 -5.81
N ALA A 974 -1.28 16.82 -6.57
CA ALA A 974 -1.64 16.27 -7.88
C ALA A 974 -2.73 15.18 -7.78
N ASP A 975 -2.61 14.27 -6.80
CA ASP A 975 -3.61 13.23 -6.52
C ASP A 975 -4.97 13.83 -6.11
N GLU A 976 -4.98 14.88 -5.28
CA GLU A 976 -6.19 15.57 -4.84
C GLU A 976 -6.92 16.27 -6.00
N LEU A 977 -6.17 16.98 -6.85
CA LEU A 977 -6.72 17.65 -8.04
C LEU A 977 -7.26 16.65 -9.07
N PHE A 978 -6.58 15.51 -9.25
CA PHE A 978 -7.03 14.43 -10.15
C PHE A 978 -8.29 13.73 -9.62
N ALA A 979 -8.31 13.38 -8.32
CA ALA A 979 -9.46 12.74 -7.68
C ALA A 979 -10.71 13.64 -7.67
N ALA A 980 -10.51 14.97 -7.65
CA ALA A 980 -11.57 15.95 -7.77
C ALA A 980 -12.05 16.21 -9.22
N GLY A 981 -11.41 15.59 -10.23
CA GLY A 981 -11.72 15.83 -11.64
C GLY A 981 -11.37 17.25 -12.12
N LEU A 982 -10.54 17.98 -11.37
CA LEU A 982 -10.16 19.37 -11.64
C LEU A 982 -8.99 19.49 -12.63
N ILE A 983 -8.26 18.40 -12.85
CA ILE A 983 -7.20 18.30 -13.86
C ILE A 983 -7.40 17.04 -14.72
N THR A 984 -7.00 17.13 -16.00
CA THR A 984 -6.86 15.98 -16.91
C THR A 984 -5.38 15.76 -17.26
N ALA A 985 -5.02 14.61 -17.83
CA ALA A 985 -3.66 14.07 -17.89
C ALA A 985 -2.67 14.77 -18.86
N THR A 986 -2.49 16.09 -18.75
CA THR A 986 -1.51 16.86 -19.56
C THR A 986 -0.50 17.62 -18.69
N GLY A 987 0.62 16.91 -18.42
CA GLY A 987 2.04 17.28 -18.33
C GLY A 987 2.65 18.42 -17.49
N GLY A 988 3.90 18.14 -17.12
CA GLY A 988 4.97 19.01 -16.62
C GLY A 988 6.17 18.13 -16.21
N ASN A 989 7.35 18.32 -16.83
CA ASN A 989 8.54 17.49 -16.58
C ASN A 989 9.66 18.29 -15.89
N VAL A 990 10.16 17.77 -14.78
CA VAL A 990 11.35 18.30 -14.08
C VAL A 990 12.53 17.36 -14.34
N SER A 991 13.70 17.93 -14.64
CA SER A 991 14.93 17.18 -14.92
C SER A 991 16.03 17.53 -13.93
N VAL A 992 16.84 16.54 -13.58
CA VAL A 992 17.85 16.60 -12.53
C VAL A 992 19.13 15.90 -12.98
N ARG A 993 20.30 16.48 -12.70
CA ARG A 993 21.61 15.86 -12.96
C ARG A 993 22.32 15.45 -11.68
N ILE A 994 22.85 14.23 -11.64
CA ILE A 994 23.68 13.73 -10.54
C ILE A 994 25.15 14.05 -10.83
N SER A 995 25.84 14.67 -9.87
CA SER A 995 27.26 15.02 -10.03
C SER A 995 28.16 13.81 -9.75
N GLY A 996 28.94 13.42 -10.76
CA GLY A 996 29.86 12.27 -10.72
C GLY A 996 29.34 11.00 -11.40
N THR A 997 28.17 11.07 -12.05
CA THR A 997 27.57 9.98 -12.84
C THR A 997 26.99 10.52 -14.14
N ASP A 998 26.92 9.67 -15.17
CA ASP A 998 26.27 9.98 -16.44
C ASP A 998 24.77 9.69 -16.34
N GLU A 999 24.04 10.28 -15.38
CA GLU A 999 22.62 9.97 -15.16
C GLU A 999 21.75 11.22 -14.99
N VAL A 1000 20.55 11.19 -15.61
CA VAL A 1000 19.48 12.20 -15.50
C VAL A 1000 18.18 11.53 -15.05
N CYS A 1001 17.50 12.14 -14.07
CA CYS A 1001 16.18 11.68 -13.60
C CYS A 1001 15.09 12.58 -14.17
N ILE A 1002 14.03 11.97 -14.72
CA ILE A 1002 12.89 12.68 -15.32
C ILE A 1002 11.58 12.20 -14.68
N THR A 1003 10.67 13.12 -14.37
CA THR A 1003 9.30 12.80 -13.97
C THR A 1003 8.48 12.40 -15.21
N PRO A 1004 7.94 11.17 -15.32
CA PRO A 1004 7.22 10.74 -16.53
C PRO A 1004 5.83 11.37 -16.67
N SER A 1005 5.46 11.79 -17.88
CA SER A 1005 4.12 12.29 -18.26
C SER A 1005 3.06 11.17 -18.40
N GLN A 1006 3.42 9.88 -18.24
CA GLN A 1006 2.50 8.73 -18.38
C GLN A 1006 1.79 8.26 -17.09
N LEU A 1007 1.80 9.04 -16.00
CA LEU A 1007 1.51 8.53 -14.64
C LEU A 1007 0.06 8.62 -14.11
N PHE A 1008 -0.98 8.78 -14.94
CA PHE A 1008 -2.34 9.09 -14.42
C PHE A 1008 -3.40 8.00 -14.62
N LYS A 1009 -3.05 6.74 -14.36
CA LYS A 1009 -4.04 5.62 -14.29
C LYS A 1009 -4.02 4.85 -12.95
N GLY A 1010 -3.32 5.36 -11.93
CA GLY A 1010 -3.31 4.83 -10.56
C GLY A 1010 -2.61 5.78 -9.57
N ARG A 1011 -2.73 5.51 -8.25
CA ARG A 1011 -2.11 6.32 -7.16
C ARG A 1011 -0.60 6.50 -7.37
N LEU A 1012 -0.09 7.73 -7.31
CA LEU A 1012 1.34 8.07 -7.44
C LEU A 1012 2.19 7.44 -6.32
N ARG A 1013 3.37 6.89 -6.65
CA ARG A 1013 4.36 6.40 -5.68
C ARG A 1013 5.77 6.97 -5.94
N PRO A 1014 6.56 7.30 -4.90
CA PRO A 1014 7.90 7.88 -5.06
C PRO A 1014 8.88 7.03 -5.89
N GLU A 1015 8.77 5.70 -5.89
CA GLU A 1015 9.74 4.81 -6.52
C GLU A 1015 9.68 4.78 -8.06
N MET A 1016 8.76 5.54 -8.67
CA MET A 1016 8.38 5.48 -10.08
C MET A 1016 9.05 6.53 -10.99
N MET A 1017 10.09 7.24 -10.52
CA MET A 1017 10.87 8.18 -11.34
C MET A 1017 11.75 7.44 -12.37
N VAL A 1018 11.75 7.88 -13.63
CA VAL A 1018 12.55 7.25 -14.69
C VAL A 1018 14.00 7.75 -14.61
N ARG A 1019 14.92 6.79 -14.50
CA ARG A 1019 16.37 7.01 -14.56
C ARG A 1019 16.82 6.85 -16.01
N VAL A 1020 17.47 7.87 -16.56
CA VAL A 1020 18.08 7.84 -17.90
C VAL A 1020 19.59 7.93 -17.73
N GLY A 1021 20.32 6.93 -18.23
CA GLY A 1021 21.77 7.05 -18.41
C GLY A 1021 22.06 7.95 -19.62
N LEU A 1022 22.93 8.94 -19.45
CA LEU A 1022 23.43 9.85 -20.49
C LEU A 1022 24.50 9.21 -21.36
#